data_AF-A0A8J4ECF6-F1
#
_entry.id   AF-A0A8J4ECF6-F1
#
_cell.length_a   1.000
_cell.length_b   1.000
_cell.length_c   1.000
_cell.angle_alpha   90.00
_cell.angle_beta   90.00
_cell.angle_gamma   90.00
#
_symmetry.space_group_name_H-M   'P 1'
#
loop_
_entity.id
_entity.type
_entity.pdbx_description
1 polymer ?
#
loop_
_entity_poly.entity_id
_entity_poly.type
_entity_poly.pdbx_seq_one_letter_code
_entity_poly.pdbx_strand_id
1 'polypeptide(L)'
;MYIGRTHGMWAVSDYRLHALVHTDRAPGGEEAAMTPIELVLVVVVLVLAMVVLGAVVVGARVLRRIVDSTARHHVGAVPGAADEVAGEPVTVGASAGGSVGGTAGGSVGGTVSGSVVGAGSAGAALSPGAGDSAGSGVGDTDASSGSSASDGAHAGPQAVVTPGDSTSNATAAAAEVPAARVAVDRPSGAEHRPERTDVHEQVRAPQLTPDRLAAEERTLAALRAAAEDANAAVDEARAAAAAARTEAAAAKAEAGAARAEARRILAEARSESEAVLERAHRQSEHEAEQARAAAKRAGERELAQLTAVAREQTQDAERRQRRLDERERLLAEEAERLAERDRRISAAELDMSSRETTLTSRELSIAEAEEEKRRELERIAALTADAAKQELIETIEAQAKREAAILVRDIEHDARSTAEQRARHVVVDAIQRVASEQTAESVVSVLHLPSDEMKGRIIGREGRNIRAFESVTGVNLIIDDTPEAVLLSCFDPVRREIGRLTLEKLVLDGRIHPHRIEEVFDLARHEVERLCGRAAEDALVEVGITDLHPELVALVGRLRYRTSYGQNVLKHLLETAHIAGIMAAELGLDRQLIKRSAFLHDIGKALTHEVEGSHALIGADVARKYGEADDVVHAIEAHHNEVLPQTIEAVLTQASDACSGGRPGARRESLEAYVKRLERIEEIAATKTGVEKVFAMQAGREIRVMVRPEDVDDIGAAVLARDVAKQVEEELTYPGQIRVTVVRESRVTEIAR
;
A
#
# COMPACT_ATOMS: atom_id res chain seq x y z
N MET A 1 36.01 27.49 48.93
CA MET A 1 37.12 27.26 49.87
C MET A 1 36.78 26.03 50.70
N TYR A 2 37.63 24.98 50.70
CA TYR A 2 37.61 23.78 51.56
C TYR A 2 36.25 23.01 51.70
N ILE A 3 36.10 21.85 51.05
CA ILE A 3 36.45 20.48 51.53
C ILE A 3 35.49 19.95 52.61
N GLY A 4 34.80 18.83 52.34
CA GLY A 4 33.76 18.30 53.24
C GLY A 4 33.13 16.94 52.90
N ARG A 5 33.93 15.88 52.67
CA ARG A 5 33.56 14.44 52.73
C ARG A 5 32.34 13.93 51.92
N THR A 6 32.63 13.33 50.76
CA THR A 6 32.02 12.03 50.37
C THR A 6 33.10 11.16 49.71
N HIS A 7 33.69 10.24 50.48
CA HIS A 7 34.59 9.20 50.01
C HIS A 7 34.15 7.87 50.60
N GLY A 8 34.27 6.80 49.83
CA GLY A 8 34.05 5.42 50.30
C GLY A 8 32.69 4.81 49.99
N MET A 9 32.39 4.54 48.71
CA MET A 9 31.47 3.43 48.34
C MET A 9 31.65 2.84 46.93
N TRP A 10 32.80 3.05 46.27
CA TRP A 10 33.18 2.41 45.00
C TRP A 10 34.64 1.95 45.06
N ALA A 11 34.88 0.87 45.79
CA ALA A 11 36.22 0.29 46.00
C ALA A 11 36.17 -1.23 46.24
N VAL A 12 35.26 -1.94 45.58
CA VAL A 12 35.13 -3.41 45.64
C VAL A 12 34.80 -3.98 44.25
N SER A 13 35.77 -3.91 43.33
CA SER A 13 35.76 -4.69 42.08
C SER A 13 37.16 -4.87 41.48
N ASP A 14 38.19 -4.91 42.34
CA ASP A 14 39.60 -5.11 41.96
C ASP A 14 40.11 -6.46 42.47
N TYR A 15 39.31 -7.51 42.26
CA TYR A 15 39.69 -8.89 42.58
C TYR A 15 40.43 -9.50 41.38
N ARG A 16 41.74 -9.33 41.41
CA ARG A 16 42.69 -9.91 40.46
C ARG A 16 42.42 -11.41 40.23
N LEU A 17 42.05 -11.79 39.01
CA LEU A 17 41.96 -13.20 38.59
C LEU A 17 43.35 -13.87 38.42
N HIS A 18 44.42 -13.20 38.87
CA HIS A 18 45.80 -13.42 38.46
C HIS A 18 46.65 -14.19 39.48
N ALA A 19 46.01 -14.77 40.51
CA ALA A 19 46.66 -15.32 41.71
C ALA A 19 46.65 -16.86 41.81
N LEU A 20 46.39 -17.57 40.69
CA LEU A 20 46.15 -19.03 40.68
C LEU A 20 47.17 -19.84 39.85
N VAL A 21 48.26 -19.23 39.40
CA VAL A 21 49.30 -19.87 38.56
C VAL A 21 50.73 -19.74 39.13
N HIS A 22 50.94 -18.90 40.15
CA HIS A 22 52.23 -18.76 40.83
C HIS A 22 52.08 -18.85 42.36
N THR A 23 52.16 -20.07 42.88
CA THR A 23 52.55 -20.32 44.27
C THR A 23 54.07 -20.40 44.36
N ASP A 24 54.66 -19.55 45.21
CA ASP A 24 56.11 -19.52 45.41
C ASP A 24 56.58 -20.69 46.32
N ARG A 25 57.82 -21.15 46.15
CA ARG A 25 58.30 -22.39 46.77
C ARG A 25 58.71 -22.21 48.24
N ALA A 26 57.82 -22.60 49.15
CA ALA A 26 58.19 -22.94 50.53
C ALA A 26 58.47 -24.46 50.67
N PRO A 27 59.54 -24.89 51.38
CA PRO A 27 59.87 -26.31 51.50
C PRO A 27 59.17 -26.98 52.70
N GLY A 28 58.32 -27.98 52.43
CA GLY A 28 57.82 -28.92 53.44
C GLY A 28 56.33 -28.81 53.77
N GLY A 29 55.47 -29.33 52.88
CA GLY A 29 54.05 -29.56 53.13
C GLY A 29 53.46 -30.45 52.02
N GLU A 30 52.73 -31.49 52.40
CA GLU A 30 51.93 -32.29 51.46
C GLU A 30 50.55 -31.64 51.33
N GLU A 31 50.31 -30.87 50.26
CA GLU A 31 48.97 -30.37 49.94
C GLU A 31 48.24 -31.37 49.04
N ALA A 32 47.00 -31.69 49.41
CA ALA A 32 46.10 -32.48 48.58
C ALA A 32 45.58 -31.62 47.42
N ALA A 33 45.94 -31.99 46.19
CA ALA A 33 45.40 -31.34 45.00
C ALA A 33 43.88 -31.58 44.90
N MET A 34 43.10 -30.50 44.76
CA MET A 34 41.66 -30.61 44.48
C MET A 34 41.42 -31.47 43.25
N THR A 35 40.46 -32.38 43.35
CA THR A 35 40.03 -33.18 42.22
C THR A 35 39.28 -32.32 41.19
N PRO A 36 39.25 -32.72 39.90
CA PRO A 36 38.46 -32.01 38.89
C PRO A 36 36.96 -31.88 39.23
N ILE A 37 36.43 -32.80 40.05
CA ILE A 37 35.04 -32.79 40.53
C ILE A 37 34.81 -31.63 41.51
N GLU A 38 35.74 -31.39 42.43
CA GLU A 38 35.66 -30.27 43.38
C GLU A 38 35.77 -28.92 42.66
N LEU A 39 36.64 -28.81 41.65
CA LEU A 39 36.73 -27.61 40.81
C LEU A 39 35.41 -27.31 40.09
N VAL A 40 34.78 -28.34 39.48
CA VAL A 40 33.46 -28.20 38.84
C VAL A 40 32.39 -27.81 39.86
N LEU A 41 32.41 -28.39 41.06
CA LEU A 41 31.44 -28.06 42.12
C LEU A 41 31.56 -26.59 42.55
N VAL A 42 32.78 -26.08 42.73
CA VAL A 42 33.05 -24.67 43.06
C VAL A 42 32.56 -23.72 41.96
N VAL A 43 32.79 -24.06 40.68
CA VAL A 43 32.29 -23.27 39.54
C VAL A 43 30.76 -23.25 39.51
N VAL A 44 30.10 -24.40 39.70
CA VAL A 44 28.62 -24.49 39.73
C VAL A 44 28.03 -23.66 40.89
N VAL A 45 28.65 -23.70 42.08
CA VAL A 45 28.24 -22.88 43.23
C VAL A 45 28.42 -21.39 42.97
N LEU A 46 29.51 -20.97 42.33
CA LEU A 46 29.75 -19.57 41.93
C LEU A 46 28.71 -19.07 40.92
N VAL A 47 28.38 -19.87 39.91
CA VAL A 47 27.34 -19.53 38.91
C VAL A 47 25.97 -19.41 39.58
N LEU A 48 25.59 -20.35 40.45
CA LEU A 48 24.35 -20.27 41.24
C LEU A 48 24.31 -19.01 42.12
N ALA A 49 25.41 -18.67 42.80
CA ALA A 49 25.50 -17.47 43.61
C ALA A 49 25.33 -16.19 42.78
N MET A 50 25.92 -16.11 41.59
CA MET A 50 25.73 -14.98 40.68
C MET A 50 24.30 -14.87 40.13
N VAL A 51 23.65 -15.99 39.79
CA VAL A 51 22.24 -16.01 39.36
C VAL A 51 21.30 -15.52 40.47
N VAL A 52 21.50 -16.00 41.71
CA VAL A 52 20.72 -15.54 42.88
C VAL A 52 20.97 -14.05 43.15
N LEU A 53 22.21 -13.58 43.10
CA LEU A 53 22.54 -12.17 43.30
C LEU A 53 21.92 -11.28 42.21
N GLY A 54 21.95 -11.73 40.95
CA GLY A 54 21.29 -11.08 39.82
C GLY A 54 19.77 -10.98 40.02
N ALA A 55 19.12 -12.07 40.42
CA ALA A 55 17.70 -12.09 40.73
C ALA A 55 17.32 -11.13 41.87
N VAL A 56 18.13 -11.05 42.93
CA VAL A 56 17.95 -10.10 44.03
C VAL A 56 18.11 -8.64 43.56
N VAL A 57 19.09 -8.34 42.71
CA VAL A 57 19.29 -6.98 42.16
C VAL A 57 18.17 -6.57 41.21
N VAL A 58 17.65 -7.49 40.39
CA VAL A 58 16.48 -7.26 39.52
C VAL A 58 15.23 -7.07 40.37
N GLY A 59 14.97 -7.94 41.35
CA GLY A 59 13.86 -7.82 42.29
C GLY A 59 13.86 -6.50 43.05
N ALA A 60 15.03 -6.06 43.55
CA ALA A 60 15.18 -4.76 44.20
C ALA A 60 14.89 -3.58 43.27
N ARG A 61 15.28 -3.66 41.99
CA ARG A 61 14.95 -2.63 40.97
C ARG A 61 13.46 -2.61 40.63
N VAL A 62 12.80 -3.77 40.54
CA VAL A 62 11.35 -3.87 40.32
C VAL A 62 10.59 -3.31 41.52
N LEU A 63 10.94 -3.72 42.75
CA LEU A 63 10.33 -3.21 43.97
C LEU A 63 10.50 -1.69 44.11
N ARG A 64 11.67 -1.15 43.77
CA ARG A 64 11.92 0.30 43.74
C ARG A 64 11.04 1.01 42.71
N ARG A 65 10.89 0.47 41.49
CA ARG A 65 9.96 1.01 40.48
C ARG A 65 8.50 0.98 40.96
N ILE A 66 8.08 -0.06 41.68
CA ILE A 66 6.73 -0.15 42.27
C ILE A 66 6.54 0.95 43.32
N VAL A 67 7.47 1.10 44.27
CA VAL A 67 7.44 2.17 45.29
C VAL A 67 7.44 3.56 44.65
N ASP A 68 8.31 3.80 43.67
CA ASP A 68 8.36 5.06 42.92
C ASP A 68 7.09 5.30 42.08
N SER A 69 6.33 4.26 41.73
CA SER A 69 5.04 4.37 41.05
C SER A 69 3.92 4.72 42.04
N THR A 70 3.85 4.03 43.18
CA THR A 70 2.88 4.29 44.25
C THR A 70 3.04 5.71 44.81
N ALA A 71 4.28 6.18 45.01
CA ALA A 71 4.56 7.55 45.44
C ALA A 71 4.00 8.62 44.47
N ARG A 72 3.99 8.33 43.15
CA ARG A 72 3.43 9.22 42.12
C ARG A 72 1.90 9.15 42.00
N HIS A 73 1.22 8.28 42.75
CA HIS A 73 -0.24 8.24 42.86
C HIS A 73 -0.78 8.78 44.19
N HIS A 74 0.05 9.43 45.01
CA HIS A 74 -0.36 10.13 46.24
C HIS A 74 -0.01 11.63 46.28
N VAL A 75 0.41 12.21 45.15
CA VAL A 75 0.61 13.67 45.00
C VAL A 75 -0.21 14.15 43.80
N GLY A 76 -1.53 14.30 44.02
CA GLY A 76 -2.49 14.55 42.94
C GLY A 76 -3.89 14.94 43.40
N ALA A 77 -4.02 15.79 44.42
CA ALA A 77 -5.28 16.33 44.90
C ALA A 77 -5.24 17.87 44.98
N VAL A 78 -6.33 18.53 44.57
CA VAL A 78 -6.41 19.99 44.40
C VAL A 78 -6.95 20.68 45.66
N PRO A 79 -6.31 21.73 46.18
CA PRO A 79 -6.89 22.62 47.19
C PRO A 79 -7.58 23.82 46.52
N GLY A 80 -8.84 24.13 46.87
CA GLY A 80 -9.52 25.26 46.20
C GLY A 80 -11.00 25.56 46.48
N ALA A 81 -11.53 25.32 47.69
CA ALA A 81 -12.82 25.90 48.12
C ALA A 81 -12.94 25.95 49.66
N ALA A 82 -13.58 27.01 50.16
CA ALA A 82 -14.17 27.09 51.50
C ALA A 82 -15.71 26.87 51.38
N ASP A 83 -16.53 26.78 52.42
CA ASP A 83 -16.33 27.06 53.85
C ASP A 83 -17.38 26.29 54.71
N GLU A 84 -17.29 26.44 56.04
CA GLU A 84 -18.37 26.34 57.06
C GLU A 84 -19.15 25.02 57.39
N VAL A 85 -19.11 24.70 58.71
CA VAL A 85 -20.24 24.32 59.62
C VAL A 85 -20.83 22.88 59.63
N ALA A 86 -20.30 22.10 60.59
CA ALA A 86 -20.96 21.29 61.65
C ALA A 86 -22.23 20.42 61.43
N GLY A 87 -22.26 19.20 62.00
CA GLY A 87 -23.49 18.41 62.20
C GLY A 87 -23.35 16.93 62.58
N GLU A 88 -22.89 16.60 63.79
CA GLU A 88 -22.97 15.26 64.43
C GLU A 88 -23.93 15.31 65.65
N PRO A 89 -24.37 14.20 66.31
CA PRO A 89 -24.30 12.76 65.99
C PRO A 89 -25.61 11.94 66.33
N VAL A 90 -25.55 10.59 66.27
CA VAL A 90 -26.47 9.54 66.86
C VAL A 90 -27.96 9.51 66.41
N THR A 91 -28.80 8.45 66.49
CA THR A 91 -28.80 7.11 67.17
C THR A 91 -29.53 5.98 66.39
N VAL A 92 -29.03 4.73 66.49
CA VAL A 92 -29.69 3.43 66.88
C VAL A 92 -31.23 3.23 66.74
N GLY A 93 -31.71 2.06 66.24
CA GLY A 93 -33.07 1.55 66.63
C GLY A 93 -33.86 0.43 65.87
N ALA A 94 -33.39 -0.84 65.86
CA ALA A 94 -34.10 -2.16 65.91
C ALA A 94 -35.56 -2.49 65.36
N SER A 95 -35.78 -3.80 65.08
CA SER A 95 -37.08 -4.57 64.90
C SER A 95 -37.92 -4.32 63.61
N ALA A 96 -38.88 -5.13 63.10
CA ALA A 96 -39.26 -6.59 63.08
C ALA A 96 -40.47 -6.76 62.07
N GLY A 97 -41.01 -7.92 61.62
CA GLY A 97 -40.68 -9.36 61.69
C GLY A 97 -41.90 -10.30 61.37
N GLY A 98 -41.75 -11.34 60.51
CA GLY A 98 -42.81 -12.34 60.11
C GLY A 98 -43.46 -12.10 58.71
N SER A 99 -44.23 -12.99 58.06
CA SER A 99 -44.50 -14.46 58.18
C SER A 99 -45.47 -14.99 57.07
N VAL A 100 -45.44 -16.30 56.70
CA VAL A 100 -46.40 -17.05 55.79
C VAL A 100 -46.27 -16.71 54.26
N GLY A 101 -46.46 -17.54 53.22
CA GLY A 101 -46.82 -18.99 52.99
C GLY A 101 -47.96 -19.14 51.93
N GLY A 102 -48.06 -20.09 50.96
CA GLY A 102 -47.30 -21.28 50.50
C GLY A 102 -47.98 -21.94 49.24
N THR A 103 -47.79 -23.27 48.98
CA THR A 103 -48.39 -24.14 47.87
C THR A 103 -47.82 -23.98 46.42
N ALA A 104 -47.96 -24.89 45.42
CA ALA A 104 -47.99 -26.39 45.32
C ALA A 104 -47.96 -26.90 43.83
N GLY A 105 -47.52 -28.16 43.56
CA GLY A 105 -47.59 -28.88 42.24
C GLY A 105 -46.46 -28.57 41.21
N GLY A 106 -46.14 -29.36 40.16
CA GLY A 106 -46.53 -30.73 39.70
C GLY A 106 -46.93 -30.80 38.20
N SER A 107 -46.67 -31.83 37.35
CA SER A 107 -45.77 -33.03 37.37
C SER A 107 -45.92 -33.89 36.07
N VAL A 108 -44.88 -34.65 35.63
CA VAL A 108 -44.88 -35.68 34.51
C VAL A 108 -44.98 -35.10 33.07
N GLY A 109 -44.44 -35.64 31.95
CA GLY A 109 -43.54 -36.78 31.62
C GLY A 109 -43.79 -37.30 30.16
N GLY A 110 -42.87 -38.03 29.49
CA GLY A 110 -43.14 -38.60 28.13
C GLY A 110 -41.94 -39.18 27.33
N THR A 111 -42.21 -40.11 26.40
CA THR A 111 -41.26 -40.95 25.59
C THR A 111 -41.96 -41.49 24.30
N VAL A 112 -41.42 -42.21 23.30
CA VAL A 112 -40.20 -43.05 23.09
C VAL A 112 -39.82 -43.16 21.59
N SER A 113 -38.61 -43.68 21.27
CA SER A 113 -38.17 -44.33 19.99
C SER A 113 -38.03 -43.47 18.71
N GLY A 114 -37.24 -43.85 17.69
CA GLY A 114 -36.21 -44.92 17.58
C GLY A 114 -36.05 -45.53 16.16
N SER A 115 -34.94 -46.27 15.91
CA SER A 115 -34.68 -47.25 14.80
C SER A 115 -34.64 -46.80 13.32
N VAL A 116 -33.89 -47.41 12.37
CA VAL A 116 -32.49 -47.94 12.22
C VAL A 116 -32.17 -48.14 10.71
N VAL A 117 -30.91 -48.50 10.33
CA VAL A 117 -30.40 -48.95 8.99
C VAL A 117 -30.11 -47.80 7.98
N GLY A 118 -29.06 -47.81 7.15
CA GLY A 118 -27.85 -48.67 7.07
C GLY A 118 -27.38 -49.00 5.62
N ALA A 119 -26.05 -49.05 5.40
CA ALA A 119 -25.32 -49.39 4.16
C ALA A 119 -25.52 -48.45 2.93
N GLY A 120 -24.61 -48.34 1.95
CA GLY A 120 -23.24 -48.89 1.80
C GLY A 120 -22.73 -48.77 0.35
N SER A 121 -21.43 -49.02 0.10
CA SER A 121 -20.71 -49.04 -1.22
C SER A 121 -20.76 -47.75 -2.09
N ALA A 122 -19.77 -47.32 -2.90
CA ALA A 122 -18.41 -47.68 -3.31
C ALA A 122 -18.29 -47.53 -4.86
N GLY A 123 -17.17 -46.99 -5.34
CA GLY A 123 -16.90 -46.64 -6.75
C GLY A 123 -16.31 -45.22 -6.84
N ALA A 124 -15.10 -44.93 -7.35
CA ALA A 124 -14.40 -45.37 -8.57
C ALA A 124 -15.04 -44.81 -9.87
N ALA A 125 -14.31 -44.16 -10.79
CA ALA A 125 -12.91 -43.69 -10.83
C ALA A 125 -12.72 -42.67 -11.99
N LEU A 126 -11.47 -42.44 -12.42
CA LEU A 126 -11.02 -41.89 -13.73
C LEU A 126 -10.88 -40.36 -13.89
N SER A 127 -9.61 -39.92 -13.93
CA SER A 127 -9.07 -38.84 -14.80
C SER A 127 -9.03 -39.32 -16.28
N PRO A 128 -8.55 -38.58 -17.34
CA PRO A 128 -7.44 -37.61 -17.37
C PRO A 128 -7.54 -36.44 -18.41
N GLY A 129 -6.43 -35.71 -18.62
CA GLY A 129 -6.19 -34.74 -19.72
C GLY A 129 -6.33 -33.26 -19.26
N ALA A 130 -5.36 -32.35 -19.38
CA ALA A 130 -4.43 -31.97 -20.47
C ALA A 130 -5.15 -31.25 -21.64
N GLY A 131 -4.75 -30.05 -22.08
CA GLY A 131 -3.65 -29.17 -21.62
C GLY A 131 -3.72 -27.77 -22.29
N ASP A 132 -2.65 -26.97 -22.21
CA ASP A 132 -2.31 -25.72 -22.94
C ASP A 132 -3.44 -24.71 -23.27
N SER A 133 -3.32 -23.42 -22.94
CA SER A 133 -2.34 -22.53 -23.61
C SER A 133 -2.40 -21.07 -23.08
N ALA A 134 -1.54 -20.21 -23.64
CA ALA A 134 -1.25 -18.84 -23.19
C ALA A 134 -2.44 -17.86 -23.17
N GLY A 135 -2.37 -16.87 -22.27
CA GLY A 135 -3.23 -15.68 -22.25
C GLY A 135 -2.57 -14.51 -21.52
N SER A 136 -2.30 -13.41 -22.24
CA SER A 136 -1.64 -12.21 -21.72
C SER A 136 -2.63 -11.28 -21.00
N GLY A 137 -2.36 -10.94 -19.73
CA GLY A 137 -3.04 -9.85 -19.02
C GLY A 137 -2.38 -8.50 -19.29
N VAL A 138 -3.15 -7.50 -19.71
CA VAL A 138 -2.68 -6.12 -19.92
C VAL A 138 -3.28 -5.21 -18.87
N GLY A 139 -2.40 -4.59 -18.07
CA GLY A 139 -2.60 -3.26 -17.46
C GLY A 139 -3.66 -3.10 -16.38
N ASP A 140 -3.39 -2.15 -15.48
CA ASP A 140 -4.42 -1.24 -14.97
C ASP A 140 -3.80 0.16 -14.85
N THR A 141 -4.62 1.21 -14.86
CA THR A 141 -4.17 2.60 -15.03
C THR A 141 -4.18 3.42 -13.74
N ASP A 142 -3.50 4.57 -13.74
CA ASP A 142 -4.07 5.91 -13.44
C ASP A 142 -2.96 6.98 -13.31
N ALA A 143 -3.18 8.30 -13.43
CA ALA A 143 -4.18 9.09 -14.17
C ALA A 143 -3.77 10.60 -14.13
N SER A 144 -4.50 11.46 -14.85
CA SER A 144 -4.54 12.95 -14.76
C SER A 144 -3.47 13.81 -15.48
N SER A 145 -3.77 14.06 -16.76
CA SER A 145 -3.89 15.41 -17.38
C SER A 145 -2.99 16.60 -16.96
N GLY A 146 -2.25 17.14 -17.93
CA GLY A 146 -1.78 18.53 -17.96
C GLY A 146 -1.83 19.07 -19.41
N SER A 147 -2.43 20.25 -19.62
CA SER A 147 -2.76 20.78 -20.96
C SER A 147 -1.74 21.77 -21.55
N SER A 148 -1.62 21.86 -22.89
CA SER A 148 -1.80 23.14 -23.63
C SER A 148 -1.56 23.05 -25.14
N ALA A 149 -2.10 24.07 -25.84
CA ALA A 149 -1.78 24.53 -27.20
C ALA A 149 -2.20 23.67 -28.41
N SER A 150 -2.66 24.35 -29.47
CA SER A 150 -3.34 23.80 -30.65
C SER A 150 -2.70 24.24 -31.96
N ASP A 151 -2.90 23.45 -33.01
CA ASP A 151 -2.51 23.75 -34.39
C ASP A 151 -3.16 25.01 -35.00
N GLY A 152 -2.59 25.45 -36.13
CA GLY A 152 -3.26 26.31 -37.11
C GLY A 152 -2.88 25.91 -38.54
N ALA A 153 -3.84 25.38 -39.30
CA ALA A 153 -3.67 25.01 -40.71
C ALA A 153 -4.84 25.54 -41.56
N HIS A 154 -4.59 25.78 -42.85
CA HIS A 154 -5.49 26.53 -43.75
C HIS A 154 -5.88 25.73 -45.01
N ALA A 155 -6.91 26.26 -45.71
CA ALA A 155 -7.33 25.99 -47.09
C ALA A 155 -8.25 24.77 -47.39
N GLY A 156 -9.33 25.07 -48.13
CA GLY A 156 -10.07 24.15 -49.03
C GLY A 156 -9.79 24.54 -50.51
N PRO A 157 -10.75 24.52 -51.47
CA PRO A 157 -12.20 24.32 -51.32
C PRO A 157 -12.93 23.43 -52.37
N GLN A 158 -14.25 23.29 -52.14
CA GLN A 158 -15.42 22.83 -52.92
C GLN A 158 -15.40 22.76 -54.48
N ALA A 159 -16.30 21.92 -55.04
CA ALA A 159 -17.30 22.29 -56.08
C ALA A 159 -18.37 21.17 -56.37
N VAL A 160 -19.42 21.52 -57.15
CA VAL A 160 -20.44 20.64 -57.85
C VAL A 160 -21.63 20.11 -57.00
N VAL A 161 -22.95 20.18 -57.36
CA VAL A 161 -23.78 21.12 -58.19
C VAL A 161 -25.31 20.86 -57.93
N THR A 162 -26.22 21.78 -58.30
CA THR A 162 -27.71 21.80 -58.10
C THR A 162 -28.53 21.47 -59.39
N PRO A 163 -29.90 21.52 -59.50
CA PRO A 163 -31.03 21.83 -58.58
C PRO A 163 -32.08 20.67 -58.47
N GLY A 164 -33.36 20.75 -58.04
CA GLY A 164 -34.23 21.81 -57.45
C GLY A 164 -35.43 22.25 -58.34
N ASP A 165 -36.69 22.22 -57.83
CA ASP A 165 -37.94 22.59 -58.58
C ASP A 165 -39.12 23.10 -57.68
N SER A 166 -40.09 23.82 -58.29
CA SER A 166 -41.47 24.17 -57.85
C SER A 166 -41.76 25.25 -56.75
N THR A 167 -41.89 26.51 -57.22
CA THR A 167 -43.03 27.47 -57.08
C THR A 167 -43.65 27.92 -55.72
N SER A 168 -44.31 29.10 -55.73
CA SER A 168 -44.87 29.81 -54.56
C SER A 168 -46.02 30.80 -54.88
N ASN A 169 -46.68 31.33 -53.83
CA ASN A 169 -47.48 32.59 -53.72
C ASN A 169 -48.91 32.74 -54.35
N ALA A 170 -49.93 32.62 -53.48
CA ALA A 170 -50.77 33.69 -52.91
C ALA A 170 -51.43 34.85 -53.74
N THR A 171 -52.74 35.08 -53.47
CA THR A 171 -53.55 36.35 -53.54
C THR A 171 -53.79 37.02 -54.92
N ALA A 172 -55.00 37.49 -55.33
CA ALA A 172 -56.01 38.31 -54.61
C ALA A 172 -57.41 38.46 -55.33
N ALA A 173 -58.42 38.90 -54.55
CA ALA A 173 -59.62 39.73 -54.88
C ALA A 173 -60.66 39.41 -55.99
N ALA A 174 -61.96 39.30 -55.61
CA ALA A 174 -63.13 39.98 -56.24
C ALA A 174 -64.48 39.81 -55.44
N ALA A 175 -65.43 40.71 -55.70
CA ALA A 175 -66.84 40.90 -55.24
C ALA A 175 -67.80 39.65 -55.13
N GLU A 176 -68.98 39.63 -54.47
CA GLU A 176 -69.75 40.63 -53.67
C GLU A 176 -70.82 39.99 -52.71
N VAL A 177 -71.45 40.84 -51.86
CA VAL A 177 -72.60 40.73 -50.91
C VAL A 177 -73.54 39.49 -50.92
N PRO A 178 -74.04 39.03 -49.74
CA PRO A 178 -75.50 39.06 -49.53
C PRO A 178 -76.03 39.35 -48.09
N ALA A 179 -77.32 39.76 -48.03
CA ALA A 179 -78.29 39.66 -46.92
C ALA A 179 -78.16 40.51 -45.62
N ALA A 180 -79.30 40.72 -44.94
CA ALA A 180 -79.42 41.46 -43.67
C ALA A 180 -80.75 41.16 -42.92
N ARG A 181 -80.74 41.35 -41.57
CA ARG A 181 -81.90 41.63 -40.66
C ARG A 181 -82.91 40.49 -40.34
N VAL A 182 -83.62 40.44 -39.17
CA VAL A 182 -83.39 40.99 -37.79
C VAL A 182 -84.39 40.40 -36.74
N ALA A 183 -84.01 40.34 -35.45
CA ALA A 183 -84.81 40.36 -34.16
C ALA A 183 -86.02 39.38 -33.99
N VAL A 184 -86.66 39.13 -32.81
CA VAL A 184 -87.18 39.98 -31.68
C VAL A 184 -87.16 39.20 -30.31
N ASP A 185 -87.75 39.74 -29.24
CA ASP A 185 -87.53 39.53 -27.78
C ASP A 185 -88.77 38.98 -26.97
N ARG A 186 -88.56 38.53 -25.71
CA ARG A 186 -89.49 38.39 -24.52
C ARG A 186 -90.00 37.00 -23.99
N PRO A 187 -90.32 36.85 -22.65
CA PRO A 187 -90.15 35.59 -21.88
C PRO A 187 -91.28 35.19 -20.83
N SER A 188 -90.94 34.33 -19.84
CA SER A 188 -91.65 33.88 -18.58
C SER A 188 -92.55 32.60 -18.66
N GLY A 189 -92.78 31.78 -17.61
CA GLY A 189 -92.32 31.71 -16.19
C GLY A 189 -92.97 30.55 -15.35
N ALA A 190 -92.84 30.56 -14.00
CA ALA A 190 -93.60 29.78 -12.95
C ALA A 190 -93.27 28.27 -12.64
N GLU A 191 -93.64 27.61 -11.49
CA GLU A 191 -93.72 27.94 -10.02
C GLU A 191 -94.18 26.71 -9.13
N HIS A 192 -94.29 26.80 -7.78
CA HIS A 192 -94.95 25.77 -6.91
C HIS A 192 -95.32 26.16 -5.42
N ARG A 193 -96.49 25.69 -4.87
CA ARG A 193 -96.90 25.38 -3.43
C ARG A 193 -98.15 26.12 -2.79
N PRO A 194 -99.15 25.42 -2.12
CA PRO A 194 -100.35 26.02 -1.42
C PRO A 194 -100.79 25.44 0.01
N GLU A 195 -101.92 25.89 0.65
CA GLU A 195 -102.46 25.49 2.02
C GLU A 195 -104.01 25.76 2.35
N ARG A 196 -104.67 25.07 3.34
CA ARG A 196 -105.94 25.33 4.19
C ARG A 196 -107.44 24.89 3.83
N THR A 197 -108.46 25.13 4.72
CA THR A 197 -109.74 24.31 5.03
C THR A 197 -111.12 25.03 5.36
N ASP A 198 -112.30 24.32 5.50
CA ASP A 198 -113.44 24.43 6.55
C ASP A 198 -114.91 23.81 6.22
N VAL A 199 -116.06 24.04 6.95
CA VAL A 199 -117.21 23.04 7.32
C VAL A 199 -118.77 23.27 6.90
N HIS A 200 -119.87 22.76 7.58
CA HIS A 200 -121.12 22.04 6.98
C HIS A 200 -122.64 22.10 7.56
N GLU A 201 -123.67 21.24 7.11
CA GLU A 201 -125.14 20.86 7.53
C GLU A 201 -126.49 21.32 6.74
N GLN A 202 -127.83 20.85 6.78
CA GLN A 202 -128.72 19.58 7.02
C GLN A 202 -130.34 19.63 6.69
N VAL A 203 -131.05 18.51 6.23
CA VAL A 203 -132.50 17.89 6.36
C VAL A 203 -133.95 18.50 5.94
N ARG A 204 -135.12 17.73 5.83
CA ARG A 204 -136.43 17.96 5.02
C ARG A 204 -137.85 17.27 5.43
N ALA A 205 -139.03 17.47 4.70
CA ALA A 205 -140.48 16.92 4.86
C ALA A 205 -141.47 17.09 3.61
N PRO A 206 -142.75 16.56 3.28
CA PRO A 206 -143.84 15.67 3.91
C PRO A 206 -144.87 14.66 3.05
N GLN A 207 -145.93 13.83 3.55
CA GLN A 207 -147.03 12.70 3.11
C GLN A 207 -148.77 12.84 3.12
N LEU A 208 -150.00 12.61 2.35
CA LEU A 208 -150.86 12.04 1.10
C LEU A 208 -151.91 13.07 0.49
N THR A 209 -153.03 12.87 -0.27
CA THR A 209 -153.91 11.73 -0.76
C THR A 209 -155.34 11.69 -0.14
N PRO A 210 -156.32 12.54 -0.53
CA PRO A 210 -157.69 12.46 -0.03
C PRO A 210 -158.56 11.35 -0.63
N ASP A 211 -159.22 10.56 0.26
CA ASP A 211 -160.38 9.70 -0.07
C ASP A 211 -161.14 9.08 1.15
N ARG A 212 -160.58 8.94 2.38
CA ARG A 212 -161.35 8.56 3.61
C ARG A 212 -162.09 9.70 4.32
N LEU A 213 -162.71 10.57 3.55
CA LEU A 213 -164.10 10.31 3.16
C LEU A 213 -164.54 8.85 3.47
N ALA A 214 -164.36 7.90 2.52
CA ALA A 214 -164.46 6.43 2.64
C ALA A 214 -163.15 5.58 2.76
N ALA A 215 -162.08 5.71 1.92
CA ALA A 215 -160.94 4.75 1.88
C ALA A 215 -159.44 5.23 1.96
N GLU A 216 -159.03 6.50 1.72
CA GLU A 216 -157.71 7.07 2.17
C GLU A 216 -157.70 7.93 3.48
N GLU A 217 -157.83 9.26 3.43
CA GLU A 217 -157.84 10.35 4.47
C GLU A 217 -157.23 10.23 5.88
N ARG A 218 -157.48 9.18 6.66
CA ARG A 218 -156.55 8.85 7.76
C ARG A 218 -155.15 8.71 7.19
N THR A 219 -155.11 8.11 6.02
CA THR A 219 -153.98 7.97 5.11
C THR A 219 -153.83 9.14 4.14
N LEU A 220 -154.56 10.28 4.25
CA LEU A 220 -154.13 11.58 3.67
C LEU A 220 -152.95 12.14 4.47
N ALA A 221 -152.65 11.57 5.63
CA ALA A 221 -151.31 11.64 6.21
C ALA A 221 -150.26 10.70 5.51
N ALA A 222 -150.22 10.60 4.15
CA ALA A 222 -149.27 9.80 3.27
C ALA A 222 -148.48 10.15 1.82
N LEU A 223 -148.02 11.19 0.98
CA LEU A 223 -148.10 12.67 0.31
C LEU A 223 -147.34 14.07 0.68
N ARG A 224 -147.55 15.10 1.59
CA ARG A 224 -148.37 15.74 2.76
C ARG A 224 -147.97 15.92 4.33
N ALA A 225 -147.67 14.92 5.19
CA ALA A 225 -147.08 14.76 6.57
C ALA A 225 -145.82 13.81 6.59
N ALA A 226 -145.81 12.53 7.03
CA ALA A 226 -144.67 11.54 6.92
C ALA A 226 -143.80 11.27 5.61
N ALA A 227 -143.86 12.02 4.49
CA ALA A 227 -142.94 11.93 3.31
C ALA A 227 -141.84 12.96 3.42
N GLU A 228 -141.69 13.53 4.61
CA GLU A 228 -140.55 13.24 5.47
C GLU A 228 -139.72 12.07 4.92
N ASP A 229 -140.24 10.85 4.79
CA ASP A 229 -139.46 9.70 4.31
C ASP A 229 -139.04 9.80 2.82
N ALA A 230 -139.98 10.12 1.90
CA ALA A 230 -139.64 10.36 0.49
C ALA A 230 -138.75 11.61 0.32
N ASN A 231 -138.80 12.53 1.28
CA ASN A 231 -137.97 13.72 1.34
C ASN A 231 -136.66 13.55 2.10
N ALA A 232 -136.44 12.45 2.81
CA ALA A 232 -135.09 12.00 3.15
C ALA A 232 -134.39 11.49 1.86
N ALA A 233 -135.10 10.67 1.07
CA ALA A 233 -134.51 9.93 -0.05
C ALA A 233 -133.92 10.80 -1.20
N VAL A 234 -134.56 11.90 -1.61
CA VAL A 234 -134.06 12.67 -2.78
C VAL A 234 -132.79 13.48 -2.46
N ASP A 235 -132.50 13.78 -1.18
CA ASP A 235 -131.23 14.45 -0.84
C ASP A 235 -130.06 13.46 -0.77
N GLU A 236 -130.31 12.21 -0.38
CA GLU A 236 -129.37 11.10 -0.56
C GLU A 236 -129.08 10.85 -2.05
N ALA A 237 -130.12 10.81 -2.90
CA ALA A 237 -129.97 10.63 -4.34
C ALA A 237 -129.17 11.76 -5.04
N ARG A 238 -129.17 12.98 -4.48
CA ARG A 238 -128.38 14.12 -4.99
C ARG A 238 -126.88 13.94 -4.80
N ALA A 239 -126.44 13.24 -3.75
CA ALA A 239 -125.03 12.95 -3.54
C ALA A 239 -124.47 11.99 -4.62
N ALA A 240 -125.22 10.95 -4.97
CA ALA A 240 -124.82 9.97 -5.99
C ALA A 240 -124.65 10.59 -7.39
N ALA A 241 -125.50 11.55 -7.76
CA ALA A 241 -125.50 12.17 -9.08
C ALA A 241 -124.26 13.04 -9.40
N ALA A 242 -123.43 13.37 -8.39
CA ALA A 242 -122.19 14.10 -8.59
C ALA A 242 -121.05 13.22 -9.14
N ALA A 243 -120.96 11.95 -8.69
CA ALA A 243 -119.83 11.08 -9.00
C ALA A 243 -119.73 10.70 -10.50
N ALA A 244 -120.86 10.35 -11.12
CA ALA A 244 -120.92 9.78 -12.46
C ALA A 244 -120.56 10.73 -13.62
N ARG A 245 -120.41 12.04 -13.37
CA ARG A 245 -120.19 13.04 -14.44
C ARG A 245 -118.73 13.14 -14.90
N THR A 246 -117.80 12.55 -14.16
CA THR A 246 -116.35 12.71 -14.39
C THR A 246 -115.77 11.71 -15.40
N GLU A 247 -116.33 10.50 -15.51
CA GLU A 247 -115.80 9.45 -16.42
C GLU A 247 -116.02 9.75 -17.91
N ALA A 248 -117.21 10.24 -18.28
CA ALA A 248 -117.66 10.25 -19.68
C ALA A 248 -116.89 11.23 -20.61
N ALA A 249 -116.08 12.14 -20.07
CA ALA A 249 -115.40 13.17 -20.86
C ALA A 249 -114.20 12.65 -21.68
N ALA A 250 -113.58 11.54 -21.29
CA ALA A 250 -112.30 11.10 -21.84
C ALA A 250 -112.37 10.53 -23.28
N ALA A 251 -113.44 9.80 -23.62
CA ALA A 251 -113.47 8.92 -24.80
C ALA A 251 -113.57 9.62 -26.18
N LYS A 252 -113.81 10.94 -26.22
CA LYS A 252 -114.18 11.64 -27.47
C LYS A 252 -113.00 12.05 -28.36
N ALA A 253 -111.77 12.06 -27.84
CA ALA A 253 -110.63 12.68 -28.52
C ALA A 253 -109.99 11.85 -29.65
N GLU A 254 -110.23 10.54 -29.70
CA GLU A 254 -109.30 9.60 -30.35
C GLU A 254 -109.50 9.41 -31.86
N ALA A 255 -110.74 9.21 -32.32
CA ALA A 255 -111.01 8.69 -33.67
C ALA A 255 -110.97 9.71 -34.83
N GLY A 256 -110.92 11.02 -34.53
CA GLY A 256 -110.93 12.08 -35.55
C GLY A 256 -109.69 12.09 -36.46
N ALA A 257 -108.60 11.45 -36.03
CA ALA A 257 -107.32 11.41 -36.71
C ALA A 257 -107.32 10.64 -38.06
N ALA A 258 -108.25 9.71 -38.27
CA ALA A 258 -108.05 8.60 -39.20
C ALA A 258 -108.32 8.85 -40.70
N ARG A 259 -108.61 10.08 -41.16
CA ARG A 259 -109.31 10.27 -42.46
C ARG A 259 -108.76 11.26 -43.49
N ALA A 260 -107.80 12.13 -43.16
CA ALA A 260 -107.31 13.17 -44.10
C ALA A 260 -106.30 12.64 -45.15
N GLU A 261 -106.31 11.32 -45.39
CA GLU A 261 -105.09 10.57 -45.67
C GLU A 261 -105.01 10.03 -47.11
N ALA A 262 -105.95 9.16 -47.50
CA ALA A 262 -105.77 8.22 -48.60
C ALA A 262 -105.69 8.82 -50.04
N ARG A 263 -105.87 10.14 -50.22
CA ARG A 263 -105.87 10.78 -51.56
C ARG A 263 -104.65 11.66 -51.85
N ARG A 264 -103.90 12.08 -50.83
CA ARG A 264 -102.65 12.84 -50.92
C ARG A 264 -101.47 11.86 -51.15
N ILE A 265 -101.59 11.04 -52.20
CA ILE A 265 -100.80 9.79 -52.37
C ILE A 265 -100.40 9.47 -53.83
N LEU A 266 -101.26 9.68 -54.84
CA LEU A 266 -101.06 9.09 -56.17
C LEU A 266 -100.60 10.03 -57.29
N ALA A 267 -100.85 11.33 -57.20
CA ALA A 267 -100.56 12.26 -58.30
C ALA A 267 -99.07 12.66 -58.38
N GLU A 268 -98.37 12.61 -57.24
CA GLU A 268 -96.93 12.86 -57.14
C GLU A 268 -96.10 11.84 -57.98
N ALA A 269 -96.56 10.59 -58.04
CA ALA A 269 -95.84 9.39 -58.52
C ALA A 269 -95.32 9.37 -59.99
N ARG A 270 -95.53 10.41 -60.80
CA ARG A 270 -95.04 10.47 -62.21
C ARG A 270 -94.03 11.56 -62.48
N SER A 271 -94.25 12.78 -61.98
CA SER A 271 -93.26 13.86 -62.08
C SER A 271 -91.96 13.47 -61.36
N GLU A 272 -92.09 12.67 -60.29
CA GLU A 272 -91.00 11.98 -59.63
C GLU A 272 -90.09 11.19 -60.57
N SER A 273 -90.63 10.54 -61.61
CA SER A 273 -89.89 9.55 -62.43
C SER A 273 -88.89 10.15 -63.41
N GLU A 274 -89.20 11.27 -64.06
CA GLU A 274 -88.23 11.95 -64.95
C GLU A 274 -87.19 12.71 -64.12
N ALA A 275 -87.65 13.39 -63.07
CA ALA A 275 -86.77 13.98 -62.07
C ALA A 275 -85.85 12.93 -61.41
N VAL A 276 -86.27 11.66 -61.31
CA VAL A 276 -85.44 10.54 -60.81
C VAL A 276 -84.28 10.22 -61.76
N LEU A 277 -84.45 10.32 -63.08
CA LEU A 277 -83.38 9.97 -64.04
C LEU A 277 -82.29 11.04 -64.13
N GLU A 278 -82.65 12.32 -64.16
CA GLU A 278 -81.63 13.39 -64.12
C GLU A 278 -80.96 13.48 -62.75
N ARG A 279 -81.70 13.19 -61.66
CA ARG A 279 -81.10 12.91 -60.35
C ARG A 279 -80.13 11.74 -60.44
N ALA A 280 -80.50 10.61 -61.04
CA ALA A 280 -79.65 9.42 -61.12
C ALA A 280 -78.34 9.65 -61.89
N HIS A 281 -78.31 10.47 -62.96
CA HIS A 281 -77.04 10.74 -63.65
C HIS A 281 -76.13 11.69 -62.85
N ARG A 282 -76.66 12.80 -62.31
CA ARG A 282 -75.87 13.67 -61.42
C ARG A 282 -75.42 12.93 -60.16
N GLN A 283 -76.27 12.04 -59.65
CA GLN A 283 -75.96 11.19 -58.51
C GLN A 283 -74.89 10.16 -58.87
N SER A 284 -74.91 9.54 -60.06
CA SER A 284 -73.84 8.62 -60.50
C SER A 284 -72.48 9.32 -60.63
N GLU A 285 -72.44 10.54 -61.19
CA GLU A 285 -71.20 11.33 -61.26
C GLU A 285 -70.73 11.77 -59.86
N HIS A 286 -71.65 12.21 -59.01
CA HIS A 286 -71.35 12.57 -57.64
C HIS A 286 -70.93 11.35 -56.80
N GLU A 287 -71.52 10.18 -57.03
CA GLU A 287 -71.15 8.89 -56.42
C GLU A 287 -69.78 8.43 -56.93
N ALA A 288 -69.41 8.68 -58.20
CA ALA A 288 -68.08 8.37 -58.71
C ALA A 288 -66.99 9.30 -58.14
N GLU A 289 -67.28 10.60 -57.99
CA GLU A 289 -66.37 11.54 -57.31
C GLU A 289 -66.32 11.28 -55.80
N GLN A 290 -67.47 11.02 -55.16
CA GLN A 290 -67.53 10.57 -53.77
C GLN A 290 -66.78 9.25 -53.58
N ALA A 291 -66.84 8.30 -54.52
CA ALA A 291 -66.11 7.04 -54.45
C ALA A 291 -64.60 7.25 -54.60
N ARG A 292 -64.14 8.17 -55.47
CA ARG A 292 -62.73 8.56 -55.56
C ARG A 292 -62.25 9.29 -54.31
N ALA A 293 -63.04 10.23 -53.79
CA ALA A 293 -62.76 10.94 -52.55
C ALA A 293 -62.81 10.00 -51.34
N ALA A 294 -63.71 9.02 -51.32
CA ALA A 294 -63.81 7.98 -50.30
C ALA A 294 -62.66 6.99 -50.40
N ALA A 295 -62.22 6.59 -51.61
CA ALA A 295 -61.05 5.75 -51.81
C ALA A 295 -59.75 6.47 -51.40
N LYS A 296 -59.60 7.76 -51.73
CA LYS A 296 -58.47 8.58 -51.25
C LYS A 296 -58.50 8.74 -49.74
N ARG A 297 -59.65 9.08 -49.15
CA ARG A 297 -59.84 9.15 -47.69
C ARG A 297 -59.66 7.78 -47.02
N ALA A 298 -60.00 6.68 -47.69
CA ALA A 298 -59.80 5.33 -47.19
C ALA A 298 -58.32 4.97 -47.20
N GLY A 299 -57.60 5.21 -48.29
CA GLY A 299 -56.14 5.04 -48.34
C GLY A 299 -55.39 5.98 -47.38
N GLU A 300 -55.85 7.22 -47.19
CA GLU A 300 -55.31 8.13 -46.17
C GLU A 300 -55.60 7.65 -44.74
N ARG A 301 -56.80 7.11 -44.48
CA ARG A 301 -57.17 6.50 -43.19
C ARG A 301 -56.42 5.19 -42.94
N GLU A 302 -56.25 4.35 -43.95
CA GLU A 302 -55.53 3.10 -43.90
C GLU A 302 -54.03 3.35 -43.70
N LEU A 303 -53.44 4.30 -44.43
CA LEU A 303 -52.06 4.73 -44.19
C LEU A 303 -51.89 5.37 -42.80
N ALA A 304 -52.86 6.16 -42.33
CA ALA A 304 -52.85 6.70 -40.97
C ALA A 304 -53.03 5.62 -39.90
N GLN A 305 -53.86 4.59 -40.14
CA GLN A 305 -54.03 3.43 -39.27
C GLN A 305 -52.79 2.55 -39.25
N LEU A 306 -52.20 2.23 -40.40
CA LEU A 306 -50.93 1.51 -40.52
C LEU A 306 -49.79 2.29 -39.86
N THR A 307 -49.76 3.63 -40.00
CA THR A 307 -48.78 4.49 -39.31
C THR A 307 -49.03 4.55 -37.79
N ALA A 308 -50.29 4.57 -37.36
CA ALA A 308 -50.65 4.52 -35.94
C ALA A 308 -50.28 3.17 -35.32
N VAL A 309 -50.65 2.06 -35.96
CA VAL A 309 -50.30 0.69 -35.55
C VAL A 309 -48.79 0.47 -35.60
N ALA A 310 -48.06 0.97 -36.60
CA ALA A 310 -46.60 0.89 -36.63
C ALA A 310 -45.96 1.69 -35.49
N ARG A 311 -46.49 2.89 -35.17
CA ARG A 311 -46.03 3.68 -34.00
C ARG A 311 -46.38 3.01 -32.68
N GLU A 312 -47.56 2.41 -32.56
CA GLU A 312 -48.00 1.65 -31.39
C GLU A 312 -47.14 0.40 -31.21
N GLN A 313 -46.92 -0.40 -32.26
CA GLN A 313 -45.99 -1.53 -32.27
C GLN A 313 -44.54 -1.12 -31.95
N THR A 314 -44.09 0.06 -32.39
CA THR A 314 -42.78 0.61 -32.04
C THR A 314 -42.73 0.99 -30.56
N GLN A 315 -43.74 1.70 -30.04
CA GLN A 315 -43.83 2.03 -28.62
C GLN A 315 -43.98 0.78 -27.74
N ASP A 316 -44.66 -0.25 -28.19
CA ASP A 316 -44.78 -1.54 -27.49
C ASP A 316 -43.54 -2.42 -27.66
N ALA A 317 -42.75 -2.25 -28.73
CA ALA A 317 -41.40 -2.79 -28.83
C ALA A 317 -40.48 -2.09 -27.83
N GLU A 318 -40.47 -0.75 -27.76
CA GLU A 318 -39.71 0.00 -26.76
C GLU A 318 -40.15 -0.33 -25.32
N ARG A 319 -41.45 -0.41 -25.04
CA ARG A 319 -41.98 -0.78 -23.71
C ARG A 319 -41.61 -2.21 -23.34
N ARG A 320 -41.58 -3.14 -24.31
CA ARG A 320 -41.09 -4.50 -24.08
C ARG A 320 -39.57 -4.52 -23.88
N GLN A 321 -38.81 -3.77 -24.67
CA GLN A 321 -37.36 -3.66 -24.52
C GLN A 321 -36.99 -3.12 -23.15
N ARG A 322 -37.53 -1.96 -22.74
CA ARG A 322 -37.28 -1.38 -21.40
C ARG A 322 -37.66 -2.34 -20.26
N ARG A 323 -38.70 -3.17 -20.43
CA ARG A 323 -39.09 -4.24 -19.48
C ARG A 323 -38.18 -5.47 -19.55
N LEU A 324 -37.52 -5.73 -20.66
CA LEU A 324 -36.47 -6.75 -20.79
C LEU A 324 -35.17 -6.23 -20.18
N ASP A 325 -34.74 -5.00 -20.50
CA ASP A 325 -33.57 -4.34 -19.90
C ASP A 325 -33.68 -4.27 -18.37
N GLU A 326 -34.85 -3.89 -17.84
CA GLU A 326 -35.14 -3.88 -16.40
C GLU A 326 -35.10 -5.29 -15.79
N ARG A 327 -35.62 -6.30 -16.48
CA ARG A 327 -35.55 -7.70 -16.05
C ARG A 327 -34.15 -8.28 -16.12
N GLU A 328 -33.38 -7.95 -17.15
CA GLU A 328 -32.00 -8.39 -17.33
C GLU A 328 -31.12 -7.78 -16.24
N ARG A 329 -31.31 -6.50 -15.90
CA ARG A 329 -30.65 -5.89 -14.75
C ARG A 329 -31.07 -6.54 -13.42
N LEU A 330 -32.35 -6.80 -13.20
CA LEU A 330 -32.83 -7.49 -12.00
C LEU A 330 -32.31 -8.93 -11.90
N LEU A 331 -32.21 -9.65 -13.03
CA LEU A 331 -31.63 -10.99 -13.09
C LEU A 331 -30.10 -10.97 -12.91
N ALA A 332 -29.41 -9.92 -13.33
CA ALA A 332 -27.99 -9.72 -13.04
C ALA A 332 -27.76 -9.40 -11.56
N GLU A 333 -28.56 -8.50 -10.96
CA GLU A 333 -28.59 -8.23 -9.52
C GLU A 333 -28.91 -9.50 -8.70
N GLU A 334 -29.82 -10.35 -9.18
CA GLU A 334 -30.15 -11.63 -8.54
C GLU A 334 -29.06 -12.68 -8.74
N ALA A 335 -28.46 -12.79 -9.93
CA ALA A 335 -27.33 -13.69 -10.21
C ALA A 335 -26.08 -13.32 -9.40
N GLU A 336 -25.79 -12.03 -9.21
CA GLU A 336 -24.72 -11.58 -8.32
C GLU A 336 -25.01 -11.93 -6.85
N ARG A 337 -26.24 -11.73 -6.38
CA ARG A 337 -26.67 -12.14 -5.03
C ARG A 337 -26.63 -13.66 -4.84
N LEU A 338 -26.94 -14.44 -5.86
CA LEU A 338 -26.82 -15.90 -5.85
C LEU A 338 -25.35 -16.32 -5.84
N ALA A 339 -24.51 -15.77 -6.71
CA ALA A 339 -23.07 -16.06 -6.70
C ALA A 339 -22.40 -15.68 -5.36
N GLU A 340 -22.78 -14.55 -4.75
CA GLU A 340 -22.33 -14.16 -3.42
C GLU A 340 -22.87 -15.08 -2.32
N ARG A 341 -24.11 -15.56 -2.45
CA ARG A 341 -24.67 -16.56 -1.54
C ARG A 341 -23.97 -17.91 -1.68
N ASP A 342 -23.64 -18.34 -2.90
CA ASP A 342 -22.97 -19.61 -3.18
C ASP A 342 -21.51 -19.57 -2.73
N ARG A 343 -20.82 -18.42 -2.84
CA ARG A 343 -19.52 -18.19 -2.17
C ARG A 343 -19.62 -18.33 -0.66
N ARG A 344 -20.66 -17.74 -0.03
CA ARG A 344 -20.89 -17.85 1.42
C ARG A 344 -21.25 -19.26 1.86
N ILE A 345 -22.02 -20.00 1.07
CA ILE A 345 -22.33 -21.42 1.29
C ILE A 345 -21.04 -22.24 1.16
N SER A 346 -20.29 -22.10 0.06
CA SER A 346 -19.01 -22.80 -0.15
C SER A 346 -18.01 -22.52 0.97
N ALA A 347 -17.91 -21.26 1.43
CA ALA A 347 -17.06 -20.90 2.56
C ALA A 347 -17.57 -21.49 3.88
N ALA A 348 -18.89 -21.54 4.11
CA ALA A 348 -19.49 -22.17 5.27
C ALA A 348 -19.39 -23.71 5.24
N GLU A 349 -19.39 -24.34 4.06
CA GLU A 349 -19.17 -25.77 3.87
C GLU A 349 -17.70 -26.14 4.09
N LEU A 350 -16.75 -25.31 3.63
CA LEU A 350 -15.33 -25.47 3.93
C LEU A 350 -15.05 -25.26 5.43
N ASP A 351 -15.62 -24.23 6.04
CA ASP A 351 -15.56 -24.00 7.49
C ASP A 351 -16.19 -25.17 8.25
N MET A 352 -17.40 -25.62 7.87
CA MET A 352 -18.07 -26.77 8.47
C MET A 352 -17.27 -28.08 8.31
N SER A 353 -16.67 -28.34 7.15
CA SER A 353 -15.80 -29.51 6.95
C SER A 353 -14.50 -29.39 7.78
N SER A 354 -13.94 -28.19 7.92
CA SER A 354 -12.81 -27.95 8.84
C SER A 354 -13.19 -28.15 10.31
N ARG A 355 -14.43 -27.81 10.67
CA ARG A 355 -15.00 -28.06 12.01
C ARG A 355 -15.32 -29.54 12.22
N GLU A 356 -15.84 -30.26 11.23
CA GLU A 356 -16.11 -31.70 11.31
C GLU A 356 -14.81 -32.50 11.43
N THR A 357 -13.79 -32.17 10.64
CA THR A 357 -12.45 -32.80 10.77
C THR A 357 -11.80 -32.43 12.10
N THR A 358 -11.94 -31.20 12.58
CA THR A 358 -11.51 -30.77 13.93
C THR A 358 -12.31 -31.48 15.04
N LEU A 359 -13.61 -31.71 14.85
CA LEU A 359 -14.48 -32.41 15.81
C LEU A 359 -14.16 -33.90 15.83
N THR A 360 -13.98 -34.56 14.68
CA THR A 360 -13.54 -35.96 14.60
C THR A 360 -12.16 -36.14 15.22
N SER A 361 -11.23 -35.19 14.99
CA SER A 361 -9.93 -35.15 15.66
C SER A 361 -10.04 -34.96 17.18
N ARG A 362 -10.99 -34.13 17.64
CA ARG A 362 -11.32 -33.98 19.07
C ARG A 362 -12.04 -35.19 19.65
N GLU A 363 -12.88 -35.88 18.91
CA GLU A 363 -13.57 -37.10 19.35
C GLU A 363 -12.58 -38.25 19.47
N LEU A 364 -11.63 -38.35 18.54
CA LEU A 364 -10.46 -39.24 18.67
C LEU A 364 -9.62 -38.87 19.89
N SER A 365 -9.21 -37.61 20.07
CA SER A 365 -8.41 -37.23 21.23
C SER A 365 -9.17 -37.27 22.56
N ILE A 366 -10.50 -37.14 22.55
CA ILE A 366 -11.37 -37.39 23.71
C ILE A 366 -11.47 -38.89 23.97
N ALA A 367 -11.60 -39.75 22.97
CA ALA A 367 -11.61 -41.20 23.16
C ALA A 367 -10.24 -41.71 23.65
N GLU A 368 -9.14 -41.17 23.13
CA GLU A 368 -7.78 -41.41 23.62
C GLU A 368 -7.60 -40.88 25.05
N ALA A 369 -8.08 -39.67 25.34
CA ALA A 369 -8.06 -39.10 26.69
C ALA A 369 -9.03 -39.78 27.66
N GLU A 370 -10.10 -40.44 27.20
CA GLU A 370 -11.00 -41.25 28.03
C GLU A 370 -10.44 -42.66 28.27
N GLU A 371 -9.74 -43.24 27.29
CA GLU A 371 -8.94 -44.46 27.44
C GLU A 371 -7.77 -44.23 28.41
N GLU A 372 -7.03 -43.14 28.24
CA GLU A 372 -5.97 -42.68 29.13
C GLU A 372 -6.54 -42.36 30.52
N LYS A 373 -7.60 -41.54 30.62
CA LYS A 373 -8.30 -41.26 31.89
C LYS A 373 -8.86 -42.51 32.55
N ARG A 374 -9.25 -43.56 31.82
CA ARG A 374 -9.69 -44.82 32.43
C ARG A 374 -8.51 -45.60 33.01
N ARG A 375 -7.41 -45.74 32.26
CA ARG A 375 -6.14 -46.31 32.76
C ARG A 375 -5.59 -45.50 33.95
N GLU A 376 -5.77 -44.18 33.91
CA GLU A 376 -5.35 -43.24 34.93
C GLU A 376 -6.28 -43.29 36.16
N LEU A 377 -7.58 -43.54 35.99
CA LEU A 377 -8.49 -43.84 37.11
C LEU A 377 -8.22 -45.22 37.71
N GLU A 378 -7.86 -46.22 36.90
CA GLU A 378 -7.37 -47.53 37.34
C GLU A 378 -6.04 -47.39 38.13
N ARG A 379 -5.15 -46.48 37.69
CA ARG A 379 -3.90 -46.12 38.39
C ARG A 379 -4.16 -45.34 39.68
N ILE A 380 -4.99 -44.29 39.64
CA ILE A 380 -5.37 -43.47 40.80
C ILE A 380 -6.13 -44.29 41.85
N ALA A 381 -6.95 -45.26 41.45
CA ALA A 381 -7.57 -46.22 42.37
C ALA A 381 -6.56 -47.13 43.10
N ALA A 382 -5.33 -47.23 42.59
CA ALA A 382 -4.19 -47.89 43.23
C ALA A 382 -3.18 -46.91 43.89
N LEU A 383 -3.33 -45.60 43.72
CA LEU A 383 -2.45 -44.59 44.34
C LEU A 383 -2.89 -44.24 45.77
N THR A 384 -1.94 -44.25 46.69
CA THR A 384 -2.07 -43.58 47.99
C THR A 384 -2.00 -42.06 47.83
N ALA A 385 -2.71 -41.31 48.68
CA ALA A 385 -2.84 -39.85 48.58
C ALA A 385 -1.51 -39.08 48.49
N ASP A 386 -0.46 -39.52 49.20
CA ASP A 386 0.87 -38.90 49.13
C ASP A 386 1.54 -39.07 47.75
N ALA A 387 1.34 -40.21 47.08
CA ALA A 387 1.90 -40.48 45.76
C ALA A 387 1.25 -39.59 44.68
N ALA A 388 -0.09 -39.49 44.69
CA ALA A 388 -0.83 -38.60 43.78
C ALA A 388 -0.44 -37.12 43.99
N LYS A 389 -0.17 -36.70 45.24
CA LYS A 389 0.34 -35.36 45.55
C LYS A 389 1.75 -35.13 45.02
N GLN A 390 2.63 -36.13 45.11
CA GLN A 390 4.02 -36.04 44.67
C GLN A 390 4.13 -35.94 43.15
N GLU A 391 3.34 -36.71 42.41
CA GLU A 391 3.24 -36.66 40.95
C GLU A 391 2.62 -35.35 40.42
N LEU A 392 1.64 -34.79 41.14
CA LEU A 392 1.09 -33.46 40.83
C LEU A 392 2.17 -32.37 40.95
N ILE A 393 3.06 -32.47 41.95
CA ILE A 393 4.20 -31.55 42.11
C ILE A 393 5.19 -31.71 40.95
N GLU A 394 5.55 -32.94 40.56
CA GLU A 394 6.42 -33.18 39.39
C GLU A 394 5.83 -32.66 38.09
N THR A 395 4.51 -32.80 37.89
CA THR A 395 3.78 -32.28 36.73
C THR A 395 3.81 -30.75 36.67
N ILE A 396 3.54 -30.09 37.80
CA ILE A 396 3.60 -28.62 37.92
C ILE A 396 5.04 -28.13 37.70
N GLU A 397 6.04 -28.81 38.27
CA GLU A 397 7.45 -28.49 38.01
C GLU A 397 7.82 -28.65 36.52
N ALA A 398 7.38 -29.72 35.86
CA ALA A 398 7.65 -29.96 34.45
C ALA A 398 6.98 -28.90 33.55
N GLN A 399 5.77 -28.44 33.90
CA GLN A 399 5.11 -27.35 33.20
C GLN A 399 5.84 -26.02 33.43
N ALA A 400 6.13 -25.65 34.68
CA ALA A 400 6.85 -24.42 35.01
C ALA A 400 8.24 -24.36 34.35
N LYS A 401 8.95 -25.48 34.26
CA LYS A 401 10.24 -25.59 33.54
C LYS A 401 10.09 -25.34 32.03
N ARG A 402 9.00 -25.79 31.41
CA ARG A 402 8.71 -25.52 29.98
C ARG A 402 8.33 -24.06 29.73
N GLU A 403 7.45 -23.49 30.55
CA GLU A 403 7.03 -22.09 30.44
C GLU A 403 8.20 -21.13 30.67
N ALA A 404 9.05 -21.41 31.67
CA ALA A 404 10.28 -20.65 31.92
C ALA A 404 11.28 -20.75 30.74
N ALA A 405 11.43 -21.92 30.11
CA ALA A 405 12.33 -22.09 28.97
C ALA A 405 11.87 -21.30 27.73
N ILE A 406 10.56 -21.23 27.48
CA ILE A 406 9.98 -20.39 26.41
C ILE A 406 10.24 -18.91 26.74
N LEU A 407 9.89 -18.46 27.95
CA LEU A 407 10.07 -17.08 28.39
C LEU A 407 11.55 -16.63 28.32
N VAL A 408 12.50 -17.48 28.71
CA VAL A 408 13.94 -17.19 28.57
C VAL A 408 14.33 -17.01 27.10
N ARG A 409 13.92 -17.92 26.22
CA ARG A 409 14.26 -17.85 24.79
C ARG A 409 13.68 -16.59 24.12
N ASP A 410 12.47 -16.21 24.49
CA ASP A 410 11.80 -15.05 23.91
C ASP A 410 12.41 -13.74 24.47
N ILE A 411 12.81 -13.70 25.76
CA ILE A 411 13.63 -12.61 26.32
C ILE A 411 15.00 -12.50 25.63
N GLU A 412 15.67 -13.61 25.34
CA GLU A 412 16.94 -13.62 24.59
C GLU A 412 16.76 -13.10 23.15
N HIS A 413 15.64 -13.45 22.50
CA HIS A 413 15.31 -12.97 21.16
C HIS A 413 15.06 -11.45 21.15
N ASP A 414 14.20 -10.95 22.04
CA ASP A 414 13.91 -9.53 22.18
C ASP A 414 15.16 -8.72 22.55
N ALA A 415 16.00 -9.24 23.45
CA ALA A 415 17.26 -8.62 23.82
C ALA A 415 18.24 -8.53 22.64
N ARG A 416 18.37 -9.60 21.84
CA ARG A 416 19.20 -9.61 20.61
C ARG A 416 18.67 -8.65 19.56
N SER A 417 17.36 -8.67 19.29
CA SER A 417 16.71 -7.77 18.32
C SER A 417 16.87 -6.29 18.70
N THR A 418 16.64 -5.97 19.98
CA THR A 418 16.83 -4.63 20.53
C THR A 418 18.30 -4.19 20.47
N ALA A 419 19.25 -5.08 20.78
CA ALA A 419 20.68 -4.80 20.70
C ALA A 419 21.13 -4.54 19.25
N GLU A 420 20.64 -5.31 18.27
CA GLU A 420 20.95 -5.14 16.85
C GLU A 420 20.39 -3.82 16.29
N GLN A 421 19.16 -3.46 16.67
CA GLN A 421 18.57 -2.15 16.32
C GLN A 421 19.37 -1.00 16.93
N ARG A 422 19.79 -1.12 18.20
CA ARG A 422 20.58 -0.09 18.88
C ARG A 422 22.00 0.03 18.32
N ALA A 423 22.66 -1.08 17.98
CA ALA A 423 23.96 -1.09 17.33
C ALA A 423 23.92 -0.37 15.97
N ARG A 424 22.89 -0.64 15.14
CA ARG A 424 22.65 0.12 13.90
C ARG A 424 22.51 1.63 14.16
N HIS A 425 21.77 2.03 15.19
CA HIS A 425 21.60 3.44 15.53
C HIS A 425 22.95 4.12 15.86
N VAL A 426 23.77 3.49 16.72
CA VAL A 426 25.10 4.01 17.08
C VAL A 426 26.03 4.15 15.87
N VAL A 427 26.04 3.18 14.96
CA VAL A 427 26.84 3.24 13.72
C VAL A 427 26.35 4.36 12.81
N VAL A 428 25.03 4.51 12.62
CA VAL A 428 24.44 5.57 11.78
C VAL A 428 24.71 6.96 12.37
N ASP A 429 24.53 7.15 13.68
CA ASP A 429 24.86 8.40 14.38
C ASP A 429 26.34 8.78 14.23
N ALA A 430 27.24 7.80 14.38
CA ALA A 430 28.68 8.01 14.22
C ALA A 430 29.06 8.42 12.78
N ILE A 431 28.45 7.80 11.76
CA ILE A 431 28.69 8.16 10.36
C ILE A 431 28.12 9.56 10.05
N GLN A 432 26.88 9.85 10.46
CA GLN A 432 26.23 11.14 10.18
C GLN A 432 26.98 12.33 10.79
N ARG A 433 27.52 12.18 12.00
CA ARG A 433 28.30 13.22 12.69
C ARG A 433 29.70 13.44 12.11
N VAL A 434 30.19 12.55 11.25
CA VAL A 434 31.52 12.61 10.60
C VAL A 434 31.36 12.61 9.06
N ALA A 435 30.35 13.35 8.56
CA ALA A 435 30.13 13.56 7.14
C ALA A 435 31.15 14.59 6.59
N SER A 436 32.28 14.10 6.09
CA SER A 436 33.33 14.91 5.46
C SER A 436 33.38 14.67 3.94
N GLU A 437 33.62 15.73 3.16
CA GLU A 437 33.88 15.60 1.72
C GLU A 437 35.33 15.17 1.50
N GLN A 438 35.54 13.95 1.00
CA GLN A 438 36.87 13.42 0.67
C GLN A 438 37.09 13.38 -0.83
N THR A 439 38.10 14.11 -1.31
CA THR A 439 38.57 14.04 -2.69
C THR A 439 39.61 12.93 -2.86
N ALA A 440 39.43 12.08 -3.86
CA ALA A 440 40.36 10.99 -4.16
C ALA A 440 41.67 11.54 -4.76
N GLU A 441 42.78 11.38 -4.04
CA GLU A 441 44.09 11.93 -4.41
C GLU A 441 44.81 11.03 -5.43
N SER A 442 45.38 11.62 -6.49
CA SER A 442 46.09 10.89 -7.54
C SER A 442 47.43 10.35 -7.04
N VAL A 443 47.75 9.10 -7.39
CA VAL A 443 49.06 8.49 -7.07
C VAL A 443 50.19 9.09 -7.93
N VAL A 444 49.88 9.68 -9.09
CA VAL A 444 50.86 10.32 -9.97
C VAL A 444 50.91 11.83 -9.70
N SER A 445 52.11 12.34 -9.41
CA SER A 445 52.36 13.78 -9.29
C SER A 445 52.74 14.36 -10.66
N VAL A 446 51.85 15.18 -11.21
CA VAL A 446 52.06 15.92 -12.46
C VAL A 446 52.54 17.33 -12.12
N LEU A 447 53.74 17.70 -12.55
CA LEU A 447 54.19 19.10 -12.48
C LEU A 447 53.99 19.76 -13.85
N HIS A 448 53.21 20.84 -13.86
CA HIS A 448 53.03 21.70 -15.03
C HIS A 448 54.19 22.70 -15.11
N LEU A 449 54.71 22.91 -16.31
CA LEU A 449 55.85 23.77 -16.60
C LEU A 449 55.39 25.06 -17.30
N PRO A 450 56.09 26.18 -17.11
CA PRO A 450 55.73 27.45 -17.76
C PRO A 450 56.09 27.52 -19.25
N SER A 451 56.84 26.55 -19.78
CA SER A 451 57.12 26.35 -21.21
C SER A 451 57.89 25.04 -21.47
N ASP A 452 57.86 24.55 -22.71
CA ASP A 452 58.76 23.47 -23.15
C ASP A 452 60.25 23.86 -23.18
N GLU A 453 60.59 25.16 -23.16
CA GLU A 453 61.99 25.58 -22.93
C GLU A 453 62.46 25.18 -21.52
N MET A 454 61.57 25.26 -20.52
CA MET A 454 61.86 24.76 -19.18
C MET A 454 62.03 23.24 -19.16
N LYS A 455 61.22 22.50 -19.93
CA LYS A 455 61.37 21.04 -20.14
C LYS A 455 62.78 20.72 -20.66
N GLY A 456 63.27 21.48 -21.63
CA GLY A 456 64.66 21.41 -22.13
C GLY A 456 65.73 21.73 -21.08
N ARG A 457 65.51 22.71 -20.19
CA ARG A 457 66.43 23.05 -19.08
C ARG A 457 66.46 21.96 -17.99
N ILE A 458 65.33 21.30 -17.72
CA ILE A 458 65.22 20.19 -16.76
C ILE A 458 66.03 18.97 -17.25
N ILE A 459 65.93 18.62 -18.53
CA ILE A 459 66.78 17.57 -19.13
C ILE A 459 68.26 17.99 -19.07
N GLY A 460 68.54 19.21 -19.55
CA GLY A 460 69.89 19.72 -19.71
C GLY A 460 70.66 19.03 -20.85
N ARG A 461 71.86 19.52 -21.16
CA ARG A 461 72.71 18.91 -22.20
C ARG A 461 73.05 17.47 -21.81
N GLU A 462 72.85 16.53 -22.73
CA GLU A 462 73.16 15.09 -22.55
C GLU A 462 72.37 14.41 -21.40
N GLY A 463 71.25 15.00 -20.96
CA GLY A 463 70.50 14.51 -19.79
C GLY A 463 71.21 14.76 -18.45
N ARG A 464 72.18 15.68 -18.40
CA ARG A 464 73.00 15.94 -17.21
C ARG A 464 72.20 16.46 -16.01
N ASN A 465 71.18 17.29 -16.26
CA ASN A 465 70.40 17.90 -15.18
C ASN A 465 69.38 16.93 -14.61
N ILE A 466 68.66 16.19 -15.47
CA ILE A 466 67.75 15.12 -15.04
C ILE A 466 68.51 14.04 -14.27
N ARG A 467 69.65 13.52 -14.77
CA ARG A 467 70.43 12.50 -14.05
C ARG A 467 70.95 12.98 -12.69
N ALA A 468 71.33 14.26 -12.58
CA ALA A 468 71.72 14.84 -11.29
C ALA A 468 70.51 14.93 -10.34
N PHE A 469 69.35 15.35 -10.83
CA PHE A 469 68.11 15.37 -10.06
C PHE A 469 67.70 13.97 -9.57
N GLU A 470 67.70 12.97 -10.45
CA GLU A 470 67.35 11.59 -10.11
C GLU A 470 68.34 11.01 -9.09
N SER A 471 69.64 11.27 -9.26
CA SER A 471 70.69 10.79 -8.35
C SER A 471 70.72 11.49 -6.98
N VAL A 472 70.28 12.75 -6.89
CA VAL A 472 70.23 13.50 -5.63
C VAL A 472 68.91 13.23 -4.87
N THR A 473 67.78 13.27 -5.59
CA THR A 473 66.46 13.15 -4.96
C THR A 473 66.00 11.71 -4.76
N GLY A 474 66.48 10.75 -5.57
CA GLY A 474 65.92 9.40 -5.63
C GLY A 474 64.49 9.35 -6.21
N VAL A 475 64.12 10.33 -7.02
CA VAL A 475 62.83 10.41 -7.74
C VAL A 475 63.10 10.42 -9.24
N ASN A 476 62.50 9.47 -9.96
CA ASN A 476 62.65 9.35 -11.40
C ASN A 476 61.77 10.38 -12.11
N LEU A 477 62.29 11.03 -13.15
CA LEU A 477 61.55 12.01 -13.95
C LEU A 477 61.13 11.40 -15.29
N ILE A 478 59.84 11.07 -15.41
CA ILE A 478 59.30 10.57 -16.66
C ILE A 478 58.91 11.78 -17.51
N ILE A 479 59.65 11.96 -18.60
CA ILE A 479 59.45 13.02 -19.59
C ILE A 479 58.95 12.35 -20.88
N ASP A 480 57.69 12.62 -21.19
CA ASP A 480 56.94 12.02 -22.29
C ASP A 480 56.58 13.09 -23.34
N ASP A 481 55.95 12.70 -24.45
CA ASP A 481 55.52 13.60 -25.54
C ASP A 481 54.41 14.60 -25.12
N THR A 482 53.85 14.47 -23.92
CA THR A 482 52.90 15.45 -23.34
C THR A 482 53.57 16.83 -23.21
N PRO A 483 53.06 17.90 -23.86
CA PRO A 483 53.65 19.24 -23.79
C PRO A 483 53.50 19.85 -22.40
N GLU A 484 54.44 20.72 -22.01
CA GLU A 484 54.37 21.54 -20.78
C GLU A 484 54.17 20.75 -19.46
N ALA A 485 54.39 19.44 -19.44
CA ALA A 485 54.23 18.59 -18.25
C ALA A 485 55.41 17.62 -18.04
N VAL A 486 55.67 17.29 -16.78
CA VAL A 486 56.63 16.26 -16.34
C VAL A 486 56.02 15.44 -15.20
N LEU A 487 56.24 14.13 -15.23
CA LEU A 487 55.70 13.18 -14.24
C LEU A 487 56.79 12.74 -13.26
N LEU A 488 56.53 12.85 -11.96
CA LEU A 488 57.46 12.41 -10.92
C LEU A 488 57.07 11.02 -10.39
N SER A 489 58.00 10.06 -10.49
CA SER A 489 57.78 8.67 -10.07
C SER A 489 58.75 8.25 -8.96
N CYS A 490 58.20 7.83 -7.82
CA CYS A 490 58.93 7.26 -6.69
C CYS A 490 57.97 6.46 -5.80
N PHE A 491 58.41 5.35 -5.21
CA PHE A 491 57.61 4.51 -4.31
C PHE A 491 57.38 5.15 -2.92
N ASP A 492 58.38 5.87 -2.42
CA ASP A 492 58.32 6.67 -1.20
C ASP A 492 57.55 7.99 -1.48
N PRO A 493 56.39 8.23 -0.84
CA PRO A 493 55.58 9.41 -1.10
C PRO A 493 56.19 10.70 -0.55
N VAL A 494 56.93 10.63 0.56
CA VAL A 494 57.54 11.81 1.19
C VAL A 494 58.71 12.28 0.31
N ARG A 495 59.53 11.35 -0.18
CA ARG A 495 60.57 11.65 -1.17
C ARG A 495 60.01 12.14 -2.50
N ARG A 496 58.87 11.59 -2.96
CA ARG A 496 58.16 12.09 -4.15
C ARG A 496 57.76 13.56 -3.98
N GLU A 497 57.24 13.94 -2.81
CA GLU A 497 56.90 15.33 -2.49
C GLU A 497 58.15 16.23 -2.39
N ILE A 498 59.22 15.77 -1.73
CA ILE A 498 60.50 16.51 -1.69
C ILE A 498 61.02 16.76 -3.11
N GLY A 499 60.98 15.75 -3.99
CA GLY A 499 61.29 15.89 -5.41
C GLY A 499 60.39 16.91 -6.11
N ARG A 500 59.06 16.82 -5.92
CA ARG A 500 58.09 17.76 -6.50
C ARG A 500 58.38 19.21 -6.10
N LEU A 501 58.59 19.46 -4.80
CA LEU A 501 58.90 20.78 -4.25
C LEU A 501 60.29 21.28 -4.67
N THR A 502 61.27 20.39 -4.81
CA THR A 502 62.61 20.71 -5.35
C THR A 502 62.50 21.18 -6.79
N LEU A 503 61.77 20.43 -7.63
CA LEU A 503 61.60 20.76 -9.04
C LEU A 503 60.78 22.05 -9.24
N GLU A 504 59.72 22.24 -8.45
CA GLU A 504 58.92 23.48 -8.42
C GLU A 504 59.80 24.71 -8.11
N LYS A 505 60.62 24.64 -7.05
CA LYS A 505 61.57 25.72 -6.68
C LYS A 505 62.61 25.97 -7.77
N LEU A 506 63.16 24.92 -8.40
CA LEU A 506 64.12 25.03 -9.51
C LEU A 506 63.51 25.66 -10.78
N VAL A 507 62.24 25.37 -11.07
CA VAL A 507 61.47 25.96 -12.18
C VAL A 507 61.21 27.45 -11.92
N LEU A 508 60.88 27.84 -10.67
CA LEU A 508 60.67 29.24 -10.27
C LEU A 508 61.96 30.07 -10.31
N ASP A 509 63.11 29.50 -9.93
CA ASP A 509 64.45 30.12 -10.07
C ASP A 509 64.93 30.13 -11.54
N GLY A 510 64.41 29.22 -12.36
CA GLY A 510 64.76 29.07 -13.78
C GLY A 510 66.20 28.61 -14.05
N ARG A 511 66.94 28.25 -12.99
CA ARG A 511 68.36 27.88 -12.97
C ARG A 511 68.51 26.43 -12.53
N ILE A 512 68.80 25.55 -13.49
CA ILE A 512 68.88 24.11 -13.24
C ILE A 512 70.31 23.64 -13.57
N HIS A 513 71.05 23.24 -12.54
CA HIS A 513 72.38 22.63 -12.63
C HIS A 513 72.69 21.84 -11.34
N PRO A 514 73.58 20.82 -11.34
CA PRO A 514 73.76 19.88 -10.23
C PRO A 514 73.88 20.50 -8.84
N HIS A 515 74.85 21.40 -8.62
CA HIS A 515 75.03 22.08 -7.33
C HIS A 515 73.79 22.86 -6.83
N ARG A 516 72.94 23.38 -7.74
CA ARG A 516 71.69 24.07 -7.35
C ARG A 516 70.57 23.08 -7.04
N ILE A 517 70.56 21.93 -7.70
CA ILE A 517 69.66 20.82 -7.38
C ILE A 517 69.94 20.31 -5.97
N GLU A 518 71.20 20.12 -5.61
CA GLU A 518 71.64 19.72 -4.25
C GLU A 518 71.19 20.75 -3.19
N GLU A 519 71.51 22.03 -3.38
CA GLU A 519 71.15 23.12 -2.46
C GLU A 519 69.63 23.26 -2.28
N VAL A 520 68.86 23.19 -3.36
CA VAL A 520 67.39 23.31 -3.32
C VAL A 520 66.73 22.05 -2.76
N PHE A 521 67.34 20.87 -2.92
CA PHE A 521 66.88 19.61 -2.34
C PHE A 521 66.94 19.63 -0.81
N ASP A 522 68.05 20.05 -0.20
CA ASP A 522 68.15 20.14 1.26
C ASP A 522 67.15 21.16 1.83
N LEU A 523 66.93 22.29 1.15
CA LEU A 523 65.92 23.28 1.49
C LEU A 523 64.48 22.77 1.34
N ALA A 524 64.20 21.94 0.33
CA ALA A 524 62.90 21.30 0.14
C ALA A 524 62.67 20.19 1.18
N ARG A 525 63.69 19.40 1.48
CA ARG A 525 63.67 18.34 2.48
C ARG A 525 63.29 18.88 3.86
N HIS A 526 64.02 19.88 4.38
CA HIS A 526 63.72 20.46 5.69
C HIS A 526 62.34 21.15 5.73
N GLU A 527 61.85 21.67 4.61
CA GLU A 527 60.49 22.20 4.54
C GLU A 527 59.42 21.10 4.61
N VAL A 528 59.61 19.98 3.91
CA VAL A 528 58.69 18.82 4.00
C VAL A 528 58.75 18.17 5.38
N GLU A 529 59.92 17.99 5.98
CA GLU A 529 60.07 17.52 7.37
C GLU A 529 59.25 18.39 8.35
N ARG A 530 59.32 19.72 8.20
CA ARG A 530 58.54 20.72 8.97
C ARG A 530 57.04 20.78 8.62
N LEU A 531 56.64 20.30 7.43
CA LEU A 531 55.24 20.14 7.04
C LEU A 531 54.64 18.86 7.63
N CYS A 532 55.39 17.76 7.61
CA CYS A 532 55.03 16.50 8.27
C CYS A 532 54.86 16.68 9.78
N GLY A 533 55.82 17.33 10.46
CA GLY A 533 55.77 17.57 11.90
C GLY A 533 54.52 18.34 12.33
N ARG A 534 54.27 19.51 11.71
CA ARG A 534 53.07 20.32 12.01
C ARG A 534 51.77 19.57 11.71
N ALA A 535 51.69 18.82 10.62
CA ALA A 535 50.49 18.05 10.31
C ALA A 535 50.22 16.91 11.31
N ALA A 536 51.26 16.38 11.98
CA ALA A 536 51.08 15.45 13.09
C ALA A 536 50.63 16.19 14.37
N GLU A 537 51.21 17.35 14.67
CA GLU A 537 50.80 18.21 15.80
C GLU A 537 49.32 18.64 15.66
N ASP A 538 48.92 19.16 14.50
CA ASP A 538 47.55 19.53 14.16
C ASP A 538 46.59 18.32 14.36
N ALA A 539 46.95 17.15 13.84
CA ALA A 539 46.14 15.93 13.92
C ALA A 539 45.98 15.41 15.36
N LEU A 540 47.04 15.45 16.17
CA LEU A 540 46.99 15.04 17.58
C LEU A 540 46.08 15.95 18.41
N VAL A 541 46.14 17.26 18.16
CA VAL A 541 45.24 18.25 18.76
C VAL A 541 43.78 18.03 18.35
N GLU A 542 43.52 17.70 17.07
CA GLU A 542 42.17 17.41 16.55
C GLU A 542 41.56 16.14 17.18
N VAL A 543 42.35 15.06 17.32
CA VAL A 543 41.87 13.83 17.97
C VAL A 543 41.72 14.01 19.48
N GLY A 544 42.59 14.81 20.11
CA GLY A 544 42.65 15.02 21.56
C GLY A 544 43.70 14.17 22.28
N ILE A 545 44.77 13.77 21.58
CA ILE A 545 45.91 13.00 22.10
C ILE A 545 47.05 13.99 22.42
N THR A 546 47.65 13.88 23.61
CA THR A 546 48.63 14.88 24.10
C THR A 546 50.03 14.33 24.41
N ASP A 547 50.17 13.00 24.41
CA ASP A 547 51.26 12.24 25.01
C ASP A 547 51.70 11.08 24.10
N LEU A 548 51.99 11.40 22.83
CA LEU A 548 52.52 10.43 21.85
C LEU A 548 54.06 10.55 21.75
N HIS A 549 54.77 9.43 21.68
CA HIS A 549 56.24 9.41 21.59
C HIS A 549 56.74 10.12 20.31
N PRO A 550 57.80 10.96 20.34
CA PRO A 550 58.21 11.78 19.20
C PRO A 550 58.46 11.02 17.89
N GLU A 551 58.99 9.79 17.96
CA GLU A 551 59.15 8.93 16.78
C GLU A 551 57.81 8.52 16.16
N LEU A 552 56.79 8.25 16.97
CA LEU A 552 55.43 7.96 16.49
C LEU A 552 54.79 9.22 15.88
N VAL A 553 55.01 10.40 16.47
CA VAL A 553 54.59 11.71 15.90
C VAL A 553 55.22 11.90 14.52
N ALA A 554 56.52 11.62 14.36
CA ALA A 554 57.21 11.73 13.07
C ALA A 554 56.65 10.76 12.02
N LEU A 555 56.31 9.52 12.40
CA LEU A 555 55.67 8.54 11.51
C LEU A 555 54.26 8.96 11.09
N VAL A 556 53.42 9.42 12.03
CA VAL A 556 52.10 10.02 11.74
C VAL A 556 52.23 11.18 10.74
N GLY A 557 53.24 12.04 10.91
CA GLY A 557 53.52 13.14 9.98
C GLY A 557 53.82 12.70 8.55
N ARG A 558 54.54 11.58 8.35
CA ARG A 558 54.80 11.01 7.02
C ARG A 558 53.52 10.57 6.30
N LEU A 559 52.49 10.13 7.05
CA LEU A 559 51.22 9.66 6.49
C LEU A 559 50.42 10.77 5.79
N ARG A 560 50.75 12.06 6.02
CA ARG A 560 50.21 13.20 5.27
C ARG A 560 50.33 13.03 3.75
N TYR A 561 51.42 12.40 3.28
CA TYR A 561 51.70 12.23 1.86
C TYR A 561 51.42 10.79 1.37
N ARG A 562 51.15 9.86 2.29
CA ARG A 562 50.79 8.48 1.94
C ARG A 562 49.33 8.42 1.51
N THR A 563 49.08 7.91 0.32
CA THR A 563 47.73 7.50 -0.11
C THR A 563 47.58 5.98 -0.05
N SER A 564 46.36 5.53 0.23
CA SER A 564 45.96 4.12 0.28
C SER A 564 44.55 4.00 -0.33
N TYR A 565 44.37 3.11 -1.31
CA TYR A 565 43.12 2.95 -2.10
C TYR A 565 42.53 4.24 -2.72
N GLY A 566 43.32 5.32 -2.82
CA GLY A 566 42.90 6.63 -3.33
C GLY A 566 42.56 7.67 -2.24
N GLN A 567 42.52 7.28 -0.97
CA GLN A 567 42.37 8.18 0.19
C GLN A 567 43.73 8.57 0.77
N ASN A 568 43.79 9.72 1.42
CA ASN A 568 44.95 10.19 2.19
C ASN A 568 44.96 9.50 3.57
N VAL A 569 46.05 8.82 3.96
CA VAL A 569 46.07 7.97 5.16
C VAL A 569 45.93 8.81 6.44
N LEU A 570 46.55 10.00 6.54
CA LEU A 570 46.41 10.84 7.72
C LEU A 570 44.96 11.34 7.91
N LYS A 571 44.24 11.68 6.82
CA LYS A 571 42.82 12.04 6.88
C LYS A 571 41.94 10.85 7.31
N HIS A 572 42.25 9.66 6.79
CA HIS A 572 41.55 8.42 7.15
C HIS A 572 41.75 8.06 8.63
N LEU A 573 42.96 8.25 9.19
CA LEU A 573 43.22 8.06 10.62
C LEU A 573 42.43 9.04 11.51
N LEU A 574 42.36 10.32 11.12
CA LEU A 574 41.52 11.33 11.79
C LEU A 574 40.05 10.90 11.79
N GLU A 575 39.49 10.62 10.61
CA GLU A 575 38.09 10.20 10.46
C GLU A 575 37.80 8.93 11.28
N THR A 576 38.66 7.92 11.19
CA THR A 576 38.53 6.65 11.93
C THR A 576 38.55 6.88 13.44
N ALA A 577 39.42 7.75 13.95
CA ALA A 577 39.46 8.13 15.36
C ALA A 577 38.23 8.94 15.81
N HIS A 578 37.65 9.78 14.95
CA HIS A 578 36.40 10.49 15.26
C HIS A 578 35.19 9.54 15.30
N ILE A 579 35.06 8.64 14.33
CA ILE A 579 34.01 7.59 14.30
C ILE A 579 34.11 6.74 15.57
N ALA A 580 35.29 6.18 15.86
CA ALA A 580 35.54 5.34 17.04
C ALA A 580 35.24 6.09 18.35
N GLY A 581 35.64 7.37 18.43
CA GLY A 581 35.37 8.23 19.58
C GLY A 581 33.90 8.59 19.80
N ILE A 582 33.05 8.50 18.77
CA ILE A 582 31.59 8.64 18.90
C ILE A 582 30.96 7.30 19.29
N MET A 583 31.36 6.19 18.65
CA MET A 583 30.90 4.86 19.04
C MET A 583 31.20 4.58 20.53
N ALA A 584 32.41 4.91 20.99
CA ALA A 584 32.80 4.83 22.40
C ALA A 584 31.90 5.69 23.32
N ALA A 585 31.51 6.89 22.88
CA ALA A 585 30.66 7.78 23.66
C ALA A 585 29.23 7.24 23.84
N GLU A 586 28.62 6.73 22.76
CA GLU A 586 27.26 6.16 22.81
C GLU A 586 27.20 4.78 23.52
N LEU A 587 28.33 4.06 23.56
CA LEU A 587 28.50 2.80 24.30
C LEU A 587 28.92 2.99 25.76
N GLY A 588 29.35 4.21 26.16
CA GLY A 588 29.79 4.51 27.53
C GLY A 588 31.20 4.00 27.88
N LEU A 589 32.07 3.86 26.88
CA LEU A 589 33.45 3.36 27.00
C LEU A 589 34.47 4.52 27.09
N ASP A 590 35.75 4.21 27.38
CA ASP A 590 36.79 5.26 27.33
C ASP A 590 37.06 5.71 25.89
N ARG A 591 36.57 6.91 25.60
CA ARG A 591 36.77 7.61 24.33
C ARG A 591 38.25 7.84 24.00
N GLN A 592 39.15 8.00 24.98
CA GLN A 592 40.55 8.32 24.70
C GLN A 592 41.36 7.08 24.31
N LEU A 593 41.24 5.97 25.05
CA LEU A 593 41.85 4.69 24.67
C LEU A 593 41.40 4.23 23.27
N ILE A 594 40.10 4.32 22.99
CA ILE A 594 39.53 3.93 21.70
C ILE A 594 39.94 4.90 20.57
N LYS A 595 39.98 6.22 20.82
CA LYS A 595 40.53 7.21 19.87
C LYS A 595 41.99 6.94 19.53
N ARG A 596 42.82 6.63 20.53
CA ARG A 596 44.25 6.35 20.36
C ARG A 596 44.47 5.09 19.53
N SER A 597 43.74 4.01 19.85
CA SER A 597 43.73 2.76 19.07
C SER A 597 43.35 3.00 17.61
N ALA A 598 42.22 3.68 17.38
CA ALA A 598 41.71 3.99 16.05
C ALA A 598 42.61 4.97 15.24
N PHE A 599 43.32 5.87 15.91
CA PHE A 599 44.27 6.80 15.28
C PHE A 599 45.61 6.16 14.92
N LEU A 600 46.03 5.11 15.63
CA LEU A 600 47.33 4.46 15.41
C LEU A 600 47.25 3.18 14.57
N HIS A 601 46.05 2.64 14.31
CA HIS A 601 45.85 1.35 13.61
C HIS A 601 46.66 1.22 12.31
N ASP A 602 46.76 2.30 11.54
CA ASP A 602 47.37 2.29 10.21
C ASP A 602 48.83 2.78 10.17
N ILE A 603 49.45 3.01 11.34
CA ILE A 603 50.75 3.69 11.44
C ILE A 603 51.89 2.96 10.70
N GLY A 604 51.81 1.64 10.59
CA GLY A 604 52.77 0.82 9.84
C GLY A 604 52.86 1.19 8.36
N LYS A 605 51.84 1.81 7.76
CA LYS A 605 51.87 2.28 6.35
C LYS A 605 52.90 3.40 6.11
N ALA A 606 53.50 3.98 7.16
CA ALA A 606 54.67 4.86 7.06
C ALA A 606 55.98 4.10 6.77
N LEU A 607 56.05 2.80 7.07
CA LEU A 607 57.26 1.97 7.10
C LEU A 607 57.25 0.77 6.14
N THR A 608 56.12 0.43 5.50
CA THR A 608 55.99 -0.67 4.50
C THR A 608 56.88 -0.56 3.26
N HIS A 609 57.74 0.46 3.17
CA HIS A 609 58.73 0.63 2.09
C HIS A 609 60.18 0.52 2.60
N GLU A 610 60.36 0.43 3.92
CA GLU A 610 61.63 0.20 4.62
C GLU A 610 61.69 -1.22 5.21
N VAL A 611 60.53 -1.82 5.54
CA VAL A 611 60.39 -3.13 6.20
C VAL A 611 59.37 -4.00 5.46
N GLU A 612 59.72 -5.26 5.21
CA GLU A 612 58.82 -6.28 4.65
C GLU A 612 57.90 -6.87 5.73
N GLY A 613 56.59 -6.91 5.46
CA GLY A 613 55.59 -7.48 6.37
C GLY A 613 54.21 -6.81 6.23
N SER A 614 53.23 -7.28 7.01
CA SER A 614 51.92 -6.62 7.13
C SER A 614 52.04 -5.32 7.91
N HIS A 615 51.36 -4.25 7.46
CA HIS A 615 51.42 -2.96 8.15
C HIS A 615 50.78 -2.98 9.54
N ALA A 616 49.88 -3.92 9.82
CA ALA A 616 49.34 -4.17 11.15
C ALA A 616 50.45 -4.62 12.12
N LEU A 617 51.18 -5.67 11.75
CA LEU A 617 52.28 -6.21 12.57
C LEU A 617 53.44 -5.21 12.70
N ILE A 618 53.85 -4.56 11.61
CA ILE A 618 54.89 -3.51 11.61
C ILE A 618 54.48 -2.32 12.49
N GLY A 619 53.21 -1.87 12.39
CA GLY A 619 52.68 -0.79 13.21
C GLY A 619 52.66 -1.14 14.69
N ALA A 620 52.27 -2.36 15.02
CA ALA A 620 52.19 -2.86 16.38
C ALA A 620 53.56 -3.00 17.05
N ASP A 621 54.54 -3.62 16.40
CA ASP A 621 55.90 -3.72 16.93
C ASP A 621 56.55 -2.35 17.14
N VAL A 622 56.23 -1.38 16.29
CA VAL A 622 56.68 0.01 16.43
C VAL A 622 55.99 0.73 17.58
N ALA A 623 54.67 0.55 17.77
CA ALA A 623 53.93 1.07 18.92
C ALA A 623 54.43 0.47 20.25
N ARG A 624 54.57 -0.86 20.29
CA ARG A 624 55.13 -1.66 21.40
C ARG A 624 56.55 -1.20 21.77
N LYS A 625 57.42 -1.00 20.78
CA LYS A 625 58.80 -0.50 20.96
C LYS A 625 58.85 0.89 21.59
N TYR A 626 57.89 1.76 21.30
CA TYR A 626 57.83 3.13 21.82
C TYR A 626 56.90 3.32 23.04
N GLY A 627 56.42 2.22 23.63
CA GLY A 627 55.76 2.23 24.94
C GLY A 627 54.25 2.46 24.93
N GLU A 628 53.58 2.18 23.81
CA GLU A 628 52.10 2.15 23.76
C GLU A 628 51.52 0.99 24.58
N ALA A 629 50.30 1.16 25.08
CA ALA A 629 49.62 0.16 25.92
C ALA A 629 49.21 -1.09 25.13
N ASP A 630 49.21 -2.26 25.77
CA ASP A 630 48.95 -3.54 25.11
C ASP A 630 47.60 -3.60 24.38
N ASP A 631 46.53 -2.96 24.90
CA ASP A 631 45.23 -2.89 24.23
C ASP A 631 45.26 -2.07 22.92
N VAL A 632 46.08 -1.00 22.89
CA VAL A 632 46.32 -0.16 21.71
C VAL A 632 47.15 -0.93 20.69
N VAL A 633 48.22 -1.61 21.14
CA VAL A 633 49.07 -2.46 20.29
C VAL A 633 48.27 -3.60 19.68
N HIS A 634 47.47 -4.31 20.48
CA HIS A 634 46.59 -5.39 20.02
C HIS A 634 45.51 -4.87 19.05
N ALA A 635 44.95 -3.67 19.24
CA ALA A 635 44.06 -3.06 18.25
C ALA A 635 44.76 -2.79 16.91
N ILE A 636 46.04 -2.42 16.93
CA ILE A 636 46.87 -2.26 15.73
C ILE A 636 47.15 -3.63 15.07
N GLU A 637 47.42 -4.70 15.83
CA GLU A 637 47.61 -6.07 15.28
C GLU A 637 46.32 -6.65 14.68
N ALA A 638 45.20 -6.47 15.37
CA ALA A 638 43.94 -7.12 15.02
C ALA A 638 43.12 -6.39 13.94
N HIS A 639 43.44 -5.15 13.53
CA HIS A 639 42.56 -4.38 12.63
C HIS A 639 42.35 -5.00 11.23
N HIS A 640 43.24 -5.89 10.79
CA HIS A 640 43.07 -6.72 9.57
C HIS A 640 42.92 -8.23 9.86
N ASN A 641 42.70 -8.60 11.12
CA ASN A 641 42.57 -9.99 11.61
C ASN A 641 43.83 -10.86 11.45
N GLU A 642 45.02 -10.26 11.41
CA GLU A 642 46.31 -10.97 11.58
C GLU A 642 46.35 -11.69 12.94
N VAL A 643 45.74 -11.05 13.95
CA VAL A 643 45.41 -11.60 15.26
C VAL A 643 43.90 -11.48 15.46
N LEU A 644 43.28 -12.47 16.13
CA LEU A 644 41.85 -12.42 16.47
C LEU A 644 41.57 -11.25 17.44
N PRO A 645 40.55 -10.41 17.21
CA PRO A 645 40.26 -9.27 18.07
C PRO A 645 39.71 -9.72 19.44
N GLN A 646 40.58 -9.71 20.46
CA GLN A 646 40.25 -10.05 21.86
C GLN A 646 39.70 -8.87 22.69
N THR A 647 39.98 -7.63 22.30
CA THR A 647 39.64 -6.40 23.03
C THR A 647 38.53 -5.60 22.33
N ILE A 648 37.79 -4.77 23.07
CA ILE A 648 36.70 -3.94 22.53
C ILE A 648 37.28 -2.84 21.62
N GLU A 649 38.47 -2.36 21.97
CA GLU A 649 39.30 -1.39 21.27
C GLU A 649 39.61 -1.86 19.85
N ALA A 650 39.99 -3.14 19.69
CA ALA A 650 40.22 -3.76 18.39
C ALA A 650 38.93 -3.85 17.56
N VAL A 651 37.81 -4.29 18.15
CA VAL A 651 36.51 -4.42 17.45
C VAL A 651 35.99 -3.06 16.99
N LEU A 652 36.09 -2.02 17.82
CA LEU A 652 35.68 -0.66 17.46
C LEU A 652 36.64 0.00 16.47
N THR A 653 37.93 -0.34 16.50
CA THR A 653 38.91 0.07 15.48
C THR A 653 38.57 -0.54 14.12
N GLN A 654 38.34 -1.86 14.04
CA GLN A 654 37.86 -2.54 12.83
C GLN A 654 36.57 -1.92 12.28
N ALA A 655 35.57 -1.73 13.15
CA ALA A 655 34.29 -1.14 12.77
C ALA A 655 34.44 0.28 12.22
N SER A 656 35.39 1.06 12.76
CA SER A 656 35.61 2.46 12.36
C SER A 656 36.41 2.59 11.06
N ASP A 657 37.43 1.75 10.82
CA ASP A 657 38.10 1.63 9.52
C ASP A 657 37.07 1.27 8.44
N ALA A 658 36.28 0.21 8.67
CA ALA A 658 35.22 -0.19 7.75
C ALA A 658 34.20 0.94 7.45
N CYS A 659 33.89 1.79 8.44
CA CYS A 659 33.02 2.95 8.27
C CYS A 659 33.67 4.17 7.58
N SER A 660 35.01 4.26 7.53
CA SER A 660 35.74 5.26 6.72
C SER A 660 35.96 4.76 5.30
N GLY A 661 36.56 3.57 5.14
CA GLY A 661 36.89 3.00 3.84
C GLY A 661 35.69 2.45 3.04
N GLY A 662 34.56 2.16 3.68
CA GLY A 662 33.37 1.59 3.04
C GLY A 662 32.43 2.61 2.37
N ARG A 663 32.72 3.91 2.45
CA ARG A 663 31.81 4.97 1.96
C ARG A 663 31.79 5.03 0.42
N PRO A 664 30.62 5.22 -0.23
CA PRO A 664 30.56 5.42 -1.68
C PRO A 664 31.46 6.58 -2.13
N GLY A 665 32.43 6.30 -3.00
CA GLY A 665 33.40 7.28 -3.48
C GLY A 665 34.71 7.38 -2.67
N ALA A 666 34.75 6.90 -1.43
CA ALA A 666 36.01 6.78 -0.65
C ALA A 666 36.97 5.81 -1.33
N ARG A 667 36.44 4.64 -1.71
CA ARG A 667 37.05 3.76 -2.71
C ARG A 667 36.38 4.05 -4.05
N ARG A 668 37.16 4.38 -5.09
CA ARG A 668 36.71 4.21 -6.49
C ARG A 668 36.34 2.74 -6.70
N GLU A 669 35.41 2.44 -7.61
CA GLU A 669 35.35 1.09 -8.21
C GLU A 669 36.78 0.71 -8.60
N SER A 670 37.31 -0.39 -8.06
CA SER A 670 38.75 -0.63 -8.14
C SER A 670 39.16 -0.79 -9.60
N LEU A 671 40.33 -0.24 -9.95
CA LEU A 671 40.90 -0.42 -11.29
C LEU A 671 41.00 -1.92 -11.63
N GLU A 672 41.21 -2.75 -10.61
CA GLU A 672 41.12 -4.21 -10.63
C GLU A 672 39.73 -4.75 -10.97
N ALA A 673 38.63 -4.29 -10.33
CA ALA A 673 37.27 -4.71 -10.70
C ALA A 673 36.85 -4.21 -12.09
N TYR A 674 37.49 -3.15 -12.59
CA TYR A 674 37.35 -2.65 -13.95
C TYR A 674 38.16 -3.50 -14.95
N VAL A 675 39.43 -3.81 -14.66
CA VAL A 675 40.28 -4.70 -15.46
C VAL A 675 39.66 -6.09 -15.55
N LYS A 676 39.23 -6.67 -14.42
CA LYS A 676 38.57 -7.97 -14.36
C LYS A 676 37.24 -8.03 -15.13
N ARG A 677 36.59 -6.88 -15.32
CA ARG A 677 35.42 -6.71 -16.21
C ARG A 677 35.84 -6.72 -17.68
N LEU A 678 36.95 -6.08 -18.04
CA LEU A 678 37.51 -6.15 -19.41
C LEU A 678 38.01 -7.56 -19.73
N GLU A 679 38.77 -8.19 -18.84
CA GLU A 679 39.24 -9.57 -18.97
C GLU A 679 38.06 -10.52 -19.20
N ARG A 680 36.98 -10.41 -18.40
CA ARG A 680 35.77 -11.23 -18.57
C ARG A 680 35.04 -10.97 -19.90
N ILE A 681 35.03 -9.72 -20.38
CA ILE A 681 34.50 -9.37 -21.71
C ILE A 681 35.31 -10.06 -22.82
N GLU A 682 36.64 -10.09 -22.69
CA GLU A 682 37.52 -10.75 -23.66
C GLU A 682 37.38 -12.28 -23.61
N GLU A 683 37.26 -12.89 -22.42
CA GLU A 683 36.97 -14.33 -22.23
C GLU A 683 35.69 -14.78 -22.94
N ILE A 684 34.57 -14.04 -22.75
CA ILE A 684 33.26 -14.39 -23.33
C ILE A 684 33.34 -14.45 -24.86
N ALA A 685 34.08 -13.53 -25.48
CA ALA A 685 34.29 -13.51 -26.93
C ALA A 685 35.33 -14.56 -27.38
N ALA A 686 36.42 -14.75 -26.64
CA ALA A 686 37.49 -15.69 -26.98
C ALA A 686 37.05 -17.17 -26.90
N THR A 687 36.02 -17.47 -26.10
CA THR A 687 35.44 -18.81 -25.94
C THR A 687 34.65 -19.27 -27.18
N LYS A 688 34.38 -18.38 -28.15
CA LYS A 688 33.59 -18.71 -29.35
C LYS A 688 34.43 -19.36 -30.46
N THR A 689 33.87 -20.39 -31.09
CA THR A 689 34.50 -21.10 -32.22
C THR A 689 34.87 -20.17 -33.37
N GLY A 690 36.07 -20.33 -33.94
CA GLY A 690 36.57 -19.55 -35.08
C GLY A 690 37.23 -18.21 -34.71
N VAL A 691 37.17 -17.79 -33.45
CA VAL A 691 37.91 -16.61 -32.96
C VAL A 691 39.41 -16.90 -32.89
N GLU A 692 40.22 -15.90 -33.23
CA GLU A 692 41.68 -15.91 -33.12
C GLU A 692 42.17 -14.99 -32.00
N LYS A 693 41.64 -13.75 -31.93
CA LYS A 693 42.00 -12.74 -30.93
C LYS A 693 40.80 -11.85 -30.60
N VAL A 694 40.80 -11.29 -29.40
CA VAL A 694 39.83 -10.27 -28.96
C VAL A 694 40.59 -9.04 -28.47
N PHE A 695 40.03 -7.86 -28.65
CA PHE A 695 40.53 -6.60 -28.11
C PHE A 695 39.37 -5.76 -27.57
N ALA A 696 39.31 -5.56 -26.26
CA ALA A 696 38.48 -4.56 -25.62
C ALA A 696 39.11 -3.16 -25.81
N MET A 697 38.31 -2.21 -26.29
CA MET A 697 38.74 -0.86 -26.62
C MET A 697 37.76 0.18 -26.07
N GLN A 698 38.14 1.47 -26.13
CA GLN A 698 37.29 2.59 -25.71
C GLN A 698 36.70 2.36 -24.30
N ALA A 699 37.59 2.01 -23.37
CA ALA A 699 37.27 1.67 -21.99
C ALA A 699 36.25 0.51 -21.80
N GLY A 700 36.18 -0.42 -22.76
CA GLY A 700 35.22 -1.54 -22.76
C GLY A 700 33.91 -1.24 -23.50
N ARG A 701 33.78 -0.07 -24.13
CA ARG A 701 32.60 0.31 -24.93
C ARG A 701 32.67 -0.13 -26.39
N GLU A 702 33.81 -0.65 -26.85
CA GLU A 702 33.96 -1.33 -28.13
C GLU A 702 34.74 -2.63 -27.94
N ILE A 703 34.31 -3.71 -28.58
CA ILE A 703 34.98 -5.02 -28.57
C ILE A 703 35.27 -5.39 -30.02
N ARG A 704 36.53 -5.67 -30.36
CA ARG A 704 36.92 -6.19 -31.68
C ARG A 704 37.29 -7.66 -31.58
N VAL A 705 36.57 -8.49 -32.32
CA VAL A 705 36.76 -9.94 -32.38
C VAL A 705 37.36 -10.29 -33.72
N MET A 706 38.63 -10.70 -33.75
CA MET A 706 39.29 -11.18 -34.96
C MET A 706 38.99 -12.66 -35.16
N VAL A 707 38.50 -13.03 -36.34
CA VAL A 707 38.17 -14.42 -36.70
C VAL A 707 39.10 -14.97 -37.79
N ARG A 708 39.39 -16.27 -37.75
CA ARG A 708 40.13 -16.95 -38.80
C ARG A 708 39.26 -17.03 -40.08
N PRO A 709 39.70 -16.48 -41.22
CA PRO A 709 38.87 -16.47 -42.45
C PRO A 709 38.53 -17.85 -43.00
N GLU A 710 39.34 -18.87 -42.64
CA GLU A 710 39.15 -20.28 -43.01
C GLU A 710 37.97 -20.93 -42.26
N ASP A 711 37.73 -20.53 -41.01
CA ASP A 711 36.77 -21.17 -40.09
C ASP A 711 35.41 -20.46 -40.04
N VAL A 712 35.36 -19.19 -40.47
CA VAL A 712 34.19 -18.31 -40.33
C VAL A 712 33.90 -17.62 -41.66
N ASP A 713 32.69 -17.79 -42.17
CA ASP A 713 32.18 -17.08 -43.35
C ASP A 713 31.51 -15.74 -42.97
N ASP A 714 31.08 -14.96 -43.96
CA ASP A 714 30.51 -13.62 -43.69
C ASP A 714 29.13 -13.70 -42.98
N ILE A 715 28.41 -14.81 -43.09
CA ILE A 715 27.17 -15.05 -42.34
C ILE A 715 27.51 -15.44 -40.89
N GLY A 716 28.45 -16.37 -40.69
CA GLY A 716 28.95 -16.76 -39.37
C GLY A 716 29.53 -15.59 -38.58
N ALA A 717 30.23 -14.66 -39.24
CA ALA A 717 30.74 -13.43 -38.63
C ALA A 717 29.62 -12.53 -38.09
N ALA A 718 28.50 -12.42 -38.81
CA ALA A 718 27.33 -11.63 -38.37
C ALA A 718 26.57 -12.31 -37.22
N VAL A 719 26.46 -13.64 -37.22
CA VAL A 719 25.89 -14.41 -36.10
C VAL A 719 26.77 -14.28 -34.85
N LEU A 720 28.09 -14.48 -34.99
CA LEU A 720 29.05 -14.36 -33.91
C LEU A 720 29.02 -12.98 -33.24
N ALA A 721 28.93 -11.90 -34.02
CA ALA A 721 28.81 -10.54 -33.48
C ALA A 721 27.58 -10.37 -32.58
N ARG A 722 26.46 -11.00 -32.95
CA ARG A 722 25.20 -10.97 -32.20
C ARG A 722 25.24 -11.85 -30.96
N ASP A 723 25.83 -13.05 -31.06
CA ASP A 723 25.95 -13.99 -29.95
C ASP A 723 26.91 -13.49 -28.87
N VAL A 724 28.00 -12.82 -29.25
CA VAL A 724 28.91 -12.15 -28.29
C VAL A 724 28.21 -10.98 -27.63
N ALA A 725 27.50 -10.13 -28.38
CA ALA A 725 26.76 -9.00 -27.81
C ALA A 725 25.70 -9.46 -26.79
N LYS A 726 24.91 -10.48 -27.13
CA LYS A 726 23.87 -11.03 -26.26
C LYS A 726 24.46 -11.69 -25.00
N GLN A 727 25.54 -12.45 -25.13
CA GLN A 727 26.14 -13.10 -23.95
C GLN A 727 26.84 -12.11 -23.01
N VAL A 728 27.40 -11.01 -23.54
CA VAL A 728 27.88 -9.88 -22.70
C VAL A 728 26.73 -9.17 -22.00
N GLU A 729 25.58 -8.99 -22.66
CA GLU A 729 24.36 -8.43 -22.04
C GLU A 729 23.78 -9.34 -20.93
N GLU A 730 23.85 -10.67 -21.09
CA GLU A 730 23.35 -11.66 -20.12
C GLU A 730 24.30 -11.91 -18.93
N GLU A 731 25.63 -11.87 -19.14
CA GLU A 731 26.61 -12.13 -18.06
C GLU A 731 27.10 -10.86 -17.33
N LEU A 732 27.00 -9.67 -17.92
CA LEU A 732 27.69 -8.47 -17.40
C LEU A 732 26.80 -7.21 -17.40
N THR A 733 26.42 -6.75 -16.20
CA THR A 733 25.76 -5.46 -16.03
C THR A 733 26.71 -4.30 -16.36
N TYR A 734 26.41 -3.53 -17.42
CA TYR A 734 27.27 -2.43 -17.87
C TYR A 734 26.49 -1.12 -18.11
N PRO A 735 27.00 0.04 -17.64
CA PRO A 735 26.33 1.33 -17.83
C PRO A 735 26.50 1.87 -19.26
N GLY A 736 25.54 1.54 -20.12
CA GLY A 736 25.42 2.01 -21.50
C GLY A 736 25.77 0.93 -22.54
N GLN A 737 25.69 1.30 -23.82
CA GLN A 737 25.86 0.36 -24.93
C GLN A 737 27.34 -0.04 -25.14
N ILE A 738 27.55 -1.29 -25.53
CA ILE A 738 28.85 -1.85 -25.95
C ILE A 738 28.77 -2.23 -27.43
N ARG A 739 29.71 -1.75 -28.25
CA ARG A 739 29.80 -2.01 -29.69
C ARG A 739 30.67 -3.24 -29.97
N VAL A 740 30.05 -4.39 -30.25
CA VAL A 740 30.77 -5.57 -30.78
C VAL A 740 31.03 -5.39 -32.27
N THR A 741 32.25 -5.67 -32.72
CA THR A 741 32.67 -5.64 -34.14
C THR A 741 33.50 -6.88 -34.44
N VAL A 742 32.99 -7.77 -35.29
CA VAL A 742 33.77 -8.91 -35.82
C VAL A 742 34.58 -8.44 -37.02
N VAL A 743 35.85 -8.82 -37.07
CA VAL A 743 36.80 -8.46 -38.14
C VAL A 743 37.35 -9.73 -38.76
N ARG A 744 37.09 -9.91 -40.05
CA ARG A 744 37.62 -11.00 -40.89
C ARG A 744 38.58 -10.40 -41.90
N GLU A 745 39.87 -10.73 -41.80
CA GLU A 745 40.92 -10.16 -42.66
C GLU A 745 41.79 -11.28 -43.23
N SER A 746 41.97 -11.31 -44.56
CA SER A 746 42.92 -12.19 -45.24
C SER A 746 44.03 -11.34 -45.86
N ARG A 747 45.29 -11.75 -45.66
CA ARG A 747 46.48 -11.02 -46.12
C ARG A 747 47.31 -11.91 -47.03
N VAL A 748 47.22 -11.66 -48.34
CA VAL A 748 48.15 -12.21 -49.33
C VAL A 748 49.29 -11.21 -49.53
N THR A 749 50.53 -11.67 -49.37
CA THR A 749 51.73 -10.86 -49.62
C THR A 749 52.66 -11.60 -50.55
N GLU A 750 53.00 -10.98 -51.68
CA GLU A 750 53.91 -11.50 -52.69
C GLU A 750 55.09 -10.54 -52.86
N ILE A 751 56.32 -11.06 -52.89
CA ILE A 751 57.55 -10.28 -52.97
C ILE A 751 58.16 -10.46 -54.36
N ALA A 752 57.93 -9.48 -55.24
CA ALA A 752 58.67 -9.35 -56.49
C ALA A 752 60.18 -9.14 -56.19
N ARG A 753 61.05 -9.66 -57.06
CA ARG A 753 62.48 -9.85 -56.81
C ARG A 753 63.35 -9.34 -57.95
#